data_AF-A0A9W9T9C4-F1
#
_entry.id   AF-A0A9W9T9C4-F1
#
_cell.length_a   1.000
_cell.length_b   1.000
_cell.length_c   1.000
_cell.angle_alpha   90.00
_cell.angle_beta   90.00
_cell.angle_gamma   90.00
#
_symmetry.space_group_name_H-M   'P 1'
#
loop_
_entity.id
_entity.type
_entity.pdbx_description
1 polymer ?
#
loop_
_entity_poly.entity_id
_entity_poly.type
_entity_poly.pdbx_seq_one_letter_code
_entity_poly.pdbx_strand_id
1 'polypeptide(L)'
;MDLQGTKEARTQEEGAEGPLEAYGAGSGRSKEYHKNEGRDSHNHDDRPSIHPLRRRQQPFAYPHGARQAASPVPAVISRLREPSPSPEAISIPQALGLDSRDQRLLRKARRSPPVTKKTLSELDLPCIMSNINLRMDANFDRDLHFKPDLDGEKGQRKRKEAADYWDSLAAEITVYSYHAATADATEEVESSDGTRRTFDPRLPALFETLQDVIKTLVPERDHPTIMQNLEVPLLMQQIRKGVLDMLTLAKWLAKLLKTHCAPMRDEWADSMVEQIEKGSQSQDPREIVNGLRTLFSILEAMKLDVANHQIRAFRVLLIEDTVPFLQEYFQGKMSRGGFQVESARQWYLSVRDQARQEDANAEAQKTTPTPETEDSLKPLEALFRGISAQLLQFAPPTDFPETFLFDSERLWQLRSTVQNLINLDIAWYIFESYVNKHKRYLSTPEETYSTFRSRIWSLMEDGMDLENRVAGNPDNNDDDPDHRGGKRWTQNMRCIALEIARFACAALQLDPVVADDVIVPIEEALEWHLSNESELFVFFQNSMRSKILATTLAAARRYLPLSPLAICESQRAPLSVALGPAAPQTGTASASGSVNTLSLALTPQQSDIERIGMRLAHMGVLHWRVWAPLLYLRDEIALAEVEQSALV
;
A
#
# COMPACT_ATOMS: atom_id res chain seq x y z
N MET A 1 7.01 -2.58 3.40
CA MET A 1 5.76 -3.21 2.92
C MET A 1 4.76 -3.19 4.05
N ASP A 2 3.53 -2.75 3.75
CA ASP A 2 2.44 -2.74 4.72
C ASP A 2 1.93 -4.17 4.97
N LEU A 3 1.71 -4.53 6.24
CA LEU A 3 1.33 -5.88 6.69
C LEU A 3 -0.16 -6.19 6.42
N GLN A 4 -0.84 -5.39 5.60
CA GLN A 4 -2.29 -5.49 5.40
C GLN A 4 -2.73 -5.97 4.03
N GLY A 5 -1.90 -5.83 2.99
CA GLY A 5 -2.17 -6.47 1.69
C GLY A 5 -2.28 -8.00 1.78
N THR A 6 -1.73 -8.60 2.85
CA THR A 6 -1.85 -10.02 3.21
C THR A 6 -3.20 -10.40 3.82
N LYS A 7 -3.89 -9.47 4.50
CA LYS A 7 -5.20 -9.74 5.12
C LYS A 7 -6.34 -9.72 4.13
N GLU A 8 -6.33 -8.82 3.16
CA GLU A 8 -7.39 -8.76 2.14
C GLU A 8 -7.37 -9.97 1.22
N ALA A 9 -6.17 -10.50 0.92
CA ALA A 9 -6.01 -11.75 0.20
C ALA A 9 -6.55 -12.98 0.97
N ARG A 10 -6.45 -12.98 2.31
CA ARG A 10 -6.84 -14.12 3.16
C ARG A 10 -8.30 -14.06 3.64
N THR A 11 -8.88 -12.87 3.75
CA THR A 11 -10.30 -12.71 4.13
C THR A 11 -11.24 -13.21 3.01
N GLN A 12 -10.74 -13.35 1.77
CA GLN A 12 -11.44 -14.01 0.66
C GLN A 12 -11.28 -15.55 0.62
N GLU A 13 -10.37 -16.15 1.39
CA GLU A 13 -10.10 -17.60 1.36
C GLU A 13 -10.83 -18.39 2.48
N GLU A 14 -11.23 -17.77 3.59
CA GLU A 14 -11.97 -18.45 4.66
C GLU A 14 -13.49 -18.30 4.48
N GLY A 15 -14.03 -18.92 3.43
CA GLY A 15 -15.45 -18.92 3.10
C GLY A 15 -16.05 -20.33 2.99
N ALA A 16 -15.68 -21.26 3.88
CA ALA A 16 -16.38 -22.56 3.99
C ALA A 16 -16.02 -23.30 5.29
N GLU A 17 -16.70 -22.98 6.40
CA GLU A 17 -17.11 -23.96 7.42
C GLU A 17 -18.04 -23.26 8.44
N GLY A 18 -19.27 -23.75 8.57
CA GLY A 18 -20.19 -23.43 9.67
C GLY A 18 -20.48 -24.70 10.50
N PRO A 19 -21.16 -24.62 11.66
CA PRO A 19 -22.00 -23.50 12.11
C PRO A 19 -21.62 -22.93 13.49
N LEU A 20 -21.68 -21.60 13.63
CA LEU A 20 -21.83 -20.91 14.92
C LEU A 20 -23.02 -19.95 14.82
N GLU A 21 -24.18 -20.41 15.28
CA GLU A 21 -25.26 -19.57 15.82
C GLU A 21 -24.78 -18.96 17.15
N ALA A 22 -25.16 -17.77 17.63
CA ALA A 22 -26.14 -16.79 17.20
C ALA A 22 -26.07 -15.52 18.10
N TYR A 23 -26.12 -14.33 17.47
CA TYR A 23 -26.83 -13.09 17.87
C TYR A 23 -26.41 -12.26 19.10
N GLY A 24 -26.46 -10.92 19.11
CA GLY A 24 -27.03 -9.90 18.17
C GLY A 24 -26.26 -8.56 18.22
N ALA A 25 -26.18 -7.76 17.15
CA ALA A 25 -27.18 -6.88 16.50
C ALA A 25 -27.55 -5.64 17.35
N GLY A 26 -27.53 -4.37 16.92
CA GLY A 26 -27.23 -3.68 15.64
C GLY A 26 -26.68 -2.27 15.94
N SER A 27 -26.55 -1.27 15.06
CA SER A 27 -27.13 -0.95 13.74
C SER A 27 -26.30 0.22 13.15
N GLY A 28 -26.03 0.25 11.83
CA GLY A 28 -25.25 1.36 11.25
C GLY A 28 -24.81 1.30 9.77
N ARG A 29 -25.64 0.80 8.85
CA ARG A 29 -25.84 1.29 7.46
C ARG A 29 -24.60 1.42 6.52
N SER A 30 -24.30 0.36 5.76
CA SER A 30 -23.57 0.46 4.48
C SER A 30 -24.57 0.59 3.31
N LYS A 31 -24.35 1.55 2.42
CA LYS A 31 -25.07 1.70 1.15
C LYS A 31 -24.28 0.98 0.05
N GLU A 32 -24.87 -0.04 -0.53
CA GLU A 32 -24.41 -0.68 -1.76
C GLU A 32 -24.70 0.22 -2.96
N TYR A 33 -23.72 0.30 -3.86
CA TYR A 33 -23.83 0.93 -5.17
C TYR A 33 -24.42 -0.09 -6.16
N HIS A 34 -25.62 0.19 -6.67
CA HIS A 34 -26.16 -0.48 -7.84
C HIS A 34 -25.73 0.25 -9.12
N LYS A 35 -25.08 -0.50 -10.01
CA LYS A 35 -24.68 -0.15 -11.37
C LYS A 35 -25.91 -0.33 -12.28
N ASN A 36 -26.46 0.74 -12.83
CA ASN A 36 -27.52 0.68 -13.84
C ASN A 36 -26.91 0.77 -15.24
N GLU A 37 -27.12 -0.29 -16.01
CA GLU A 37 -26.88 -0.33 -17.45
C GLU A 37 -27.87 0.59 -18.17
N GLY A 38 -27.34 1.44 -19.06
CA GLY A 38 -28.13 2.19 -20.03
C GLY A 38 -28.42 1.35 -21.27
N ARG A 39 -29.66 1.38 -21.72
CA ARG A 39 -30.03 1.04 -23.10
C ARG A 39 -31.05 2.05 -23.64
N ASP A 40 -30.83 2.37 -24.90
CA ASP A 40 -31.43 3.40 -25.73
C ASP A 40 -32.96 3.27 -25.91
N SER A 41 -33.63 4.39 -26.16
CA SER A 41 -34.47 4.55 -27.36
C SER A 41 -35.08 5.95 -27.50
N HIS A 42 -35.16 6.34 -28.77
CA HIS A 42 -35.65 7.60 -29.35
C HIS A 42 -37.15 7.90 -29.17
N ASN A 43 -37.45 9.21 -29.25
CA ASN A 43 -38.63 9.90 -29.80
C ASN A 43 -40.04 9.60 -29.21
N HIS A 44 -40.71 10.64 -28.70
CA HIS A 44 -41.80 11.32 -29.43
C HIS A 44 -42.34 12.57 -28.70
N ASP A 45 -42.59 13.61 -29.49
CA ASP A 45 -43.31 14.84 -29.16
C ASP A 45 -44.83 14.65 -28.86
N ASP A 46 -45.35 15.70 -28.21
CA ASP A 46 -46.70 16.27 -28.27
C ASP A 46 -47.85 15.87 -27.30
N ARG A 47 -48.38 16.95 -26.71
CA ARG A 47 -49.51 17.18 -25.77
C ARG A 47 -50.88 17.19 -26.51
N PRO A 48 -52.09 17.51 -25.93
CA PRO A 48 -52.53 17.74 -24.52
C PRO A 48 -53.96 17.24 -24.11
N SER A 49 -54.35 17.51 -22.84
CA SER A 49 -55.72 17.77 -22.27
C SER A 49 -56.70 16.58 -22.12
N ILE A 50 -57.49 16.36 -21.04
CA ILE A 50 -58.49 17.21 -20.34
C ILE A 50 -58.81 16.65 -18.92
N HIS A 51 -59.08 17.57 -17.98
CA HIS A 51 -59.50 17.47 -16.54
C HIS A 51 -60.90 16.81 -16.30
N PRO A 52 -61.37 16.43 -15.05
CA PRO A 52 -61.48 17.34 -13.89
C PRO A 52 -61.48 16.80 -12.42
N LEU A 53 -61.10 17.72 -11.50
CA LEU A 53 -61.65 18.05 -10.16
C LEU A 53 -61.70 17.03 -8.97
N ARG A 54 -60.74 17.19 -8.05
CA ARG A 54 -60.87 17.74 -6.66
C ARG A 54 -62.06 17.27 -5.76
N ARG A 55 -61.79 16.44 -4.71
CA ARG A 55 -61.87 16.78 -3.26
C ARG A 55 -61.67 15.57 -2.32
N ARG A 56 -60.65 15.68 -1.44
CA ARG A 56 -60.68 15.55 0.04
C ARG A 56 -61.52 14.42 0.67
N GLN A 57 -60.88 13.50 1.40
CA GLN A 57 -61.33 13.08 2.74
C GLN A 57 -60.27 12.28 3.54
N GLN A 58 -60.35 12.49 4.85
CA GLN A 58 -59.52 12.00 5.96
C GLN A 58 -60.03 10.63 6.49
N PRO A 59 -59.33 10.00 7.47
CA PRO A 59 -59.46 8.58 7.79
C PRO A 59 -60.67 8.24 8.68
N PHE A 60 -61.21 7.02 8.48
CA PHE A 60 -62.33 6.47 9.24
C PHE A 60 -61.88 5.78 10.54
N ALA A 61 -62.64 6.08 11.61
CA ALA A 61 -62.61 5.52 12.97
C ALA A 61 -63.55 4.29 13.10
N TYR A 62 -63.40 3.39 14.09
CA TYR A 62 -64.01 3.36 15.46
C TYR A 62 -63.96 1.88 15.97
N PRO A 63 -64.38 1.48 17.22
CA PRO A 63 -65.03 2.24 18.31
C PRO A 63 -64.50 2.04 19.76
N HIS A 64 -65.03 2.92 20.63
CA HIS A 64 -65.07 3.02 22.11
C HIS A 64 -65.56 1.75 22.84
N GLY A 65 -65.44 1.55 24.17
CA GLY A 65 -65.08 2.34 25.37
C GLY A 65 -64.88 1.34 26.56
N ALA A 66 -64.74 1.65 27.85
CA ALA A 66 -64.81 2.84 28.67
C ALA A 66 -63.99 2.62 29.98
N ARG A 67 -63.79 3.71 30.73
CA ARG A 67 -62.89 3.93 31.87
C ARG A 67 -63.22 3.16 33.17
N GLN A 68 -62.17 2.91 33.96
CA GLN A 68 -61.92 3.28 35.39
C GLN A 68 -60.88 2.28 35.97
N ALA A 69 -59.96 2.54 36.91
CA ALA A 69 -59.35 3.68 37.58
C ALA A 69 -58.26 3.08 38.51
N ALA A 70 -57.04 3.66 38.58
CA ALA A 70 -56.12 3.76 39.76
C ALA A 70 -54.61 3.67 39.44
N SER A 71 -53.92 4.81 39.65
CA SER A 71 -52.58 5.11 40.19
C SER A 71 -51.28 4.34 39.80
N PRO A 72 -50.10 5.01 39.85
CA PRO A 72 -48.90 4.63 39.09
C PRO A 72 -47.94 3.72 39.88
N VAL A 73 -47.25 2.82 39.17
CA VAL A 73 -46.12 2.02 39.68
C VAL A 73 -44.92 2.26 38.74
N PRO A 74 -43.67 2.43 39.25
CA PRO A 74 -42.59 3.06 38.50
C PRO A 74 -42.01 2.15 37.42
N ALA A 75 -41.50 2.76 36.35
CA ALA A 75 -40.81 2.09 35.26
C ALA A 75 -39.57 1.33 35.76
N VAL A 76 -39.60 0.00 35.62
CA VAL A 76 -38.41 -0.85 35.77
C VAL A 76 -37.62 -0.77 34.47
N ILE A 77 -36.49 -0.08 34.51
CA ILE A 77 -35.47 -0.09 33.46
C ILE A 77 -34.80 -1.47 33.51
N SER A 78 -35.02 -2.30 32.48
CA SER A 78 -34.28 -3.55 32.28
C SER A 78 -32.79 -3.24 32.09
N ARG A 79 -31.99 -3.51 33.12
CA ARG A 79 -30.52 -3.56 33.01
C ARG A 79 -30.14 -4.76 32.15
N LEU A 80 -29.40 -4.50 31.07
CA LEU A 80 -28.70 -5.53 30.29
C LEU A 80 -27.88 -6.40 31.25
N ARG A 81 -28.19 -7.70 31.29
CA ARG A 81 -27.53 -8.70 32.14
C ARG A 81 -26.08 -8.84 31.67
N GLU A 82 -25.14 -8.48 32.52
CA GLU A 82 -23.70 -8.70 32.28
C GLU A 82 -23.42 -10.21 32.13
N PRO A 83 -22.50 -10.61 31.23
CA PRO A 83 -22.15 -12.01 31.05
C PRO A 83 -21.68 -12.62 32.38
N SER A 84 -22.08 -13.86 32.63
CA SER A 84 -21.69 -14.64 33.81
C SER A 84 -20.16 -14.60 33.99
N PRO A 85 -19.64 -14.42 35.22
CA PRO A 85 -18.20 -14.37 35.45
C PRO A 85 -17.55 -15.70 35.04
N SER A 86 -16.41 -15.62 34.37
CA SER A 86 -15.60 -16.79 34.05
C SER A 86 -15.14 -17.50 35.33
N PRO A 87 -14.83 -18.81 35.29
CA PRO A 87 -14.37 -19.54 36.47
C PRO A 87 -13.05 -19.01 37.05
N GLU A 88 -12.30 -18.22 36.29
CA GLU A 88 -11.01 -17.63 36.71
C GLU A 88 -11.13 -16.13 37.03
N ALA A 89 -12.35 -15.57 37.06
CA ALA A 89 -12.57 -14.16 37.26
C ALA A 89 -12.14 -13.70 38.67
N ILE A 90 -11.41 -12.58 38.72
CA ILE A 90 -10.89 -11.99 39.96
C ILE A 90 -11.82 -10.88 40.42
N SER A 91 -12.11 -10.83 41.72
CA SER A 91 -12.91 -9.77 42.32
C SER A 91 -12.08 -8.49 42.48
N ILE A 92 -12.64 -7.35 42.07
CA ILE A 92 -12.05 -6.02 42.27
C ILE A 92 -12.36 -5.56 43.70
N PRO A 93 -11.36 -5.41 44.60
CA PRO A 93 -11.59 -4.97 45.96
C PRO A 93 -12.05 -3.51 46.01
N GLN A 94 -13.18 -3.23 46.67
CA GLN A 94 -13.68 -1.85 46.82
C GLN A 94 -12.71 -0.98 47.62
N ALA A 95 -12.04 -1.57 48.62
CA ALA A 95 -11.06 -0.90 49.47
C ALA A 95 -9.81 -0.41 48.69
N LEU A 96 -9.57 -0.93 47.49
CA LEU A 96 -8.46 -0.51 46.65
C LEU A 96 -8.66 0.90 46.06
N GLY A 97 -9.90 1.40 46.03
CA GLY A 97 -10.19 2.77 45.59
C GLY A 97 -9.83 3.07 44.13
N LEU A 98 -9.78 2.06 43.26
CA LEU A 98 -9.48 2.24 41.83
C LEU A 98 -10.45 3.25 41.19
N ASP A 99 -9.93 4.12 40.34
CA ASP A 99 -10.76 5.11 39.65
C ASP A 99 -11.74 4.45 38.65
N SER A 100 -12.69 5.25 38.14
CA SER A 100 -13.67 4.74 37.17
C SER A 100 -13.06 4.32 35.82
N ARG A 101 -11.88 4.85 35.48
CA ARG A 101 -11.17 4.56 34.23
C ARG A 101 -10.54 3.17 34.31
N ASP A 102 -9.78 2.90 35.37
CA ASP A 102 -9.07 1.66 35.62
C ASP A 102 -10.03 0.48 35.80
N GLN A 103 -11.14 0.70 36.52
CA GLN A 103 -12.21 -0.31 36.62
C GLN A 103 -12.84 -0.64 35.26
N ARG A 104 -13.00 0.36 34.39
CA ARG A 104 -13.52 0.14 33.03
C ARG A 104 -12.51 -0.60 32.16
N LEU A 105 -11.23 -0.24 32.27
CA LEU A 105 -10.14 -0.88 31.51
C LEU A 105 -9.97 -2.35 31.91
N LEU A 106 -9.95 -2.68 33.20
CA LEU A 106 -9.89 -4.06 33.69
C LEU A 106 -10.98 -4.95 33.07
N ARG A 107 -12.18 -4.42 32.87
CA ARG A 107 -13.33 -5.16 32.33
C ARG A 107 -13.40 -5.21 30.81
N LYS A 108 -12.92 -4.16 30.12
CA LYS A 108 -13.15 -3.99 28.67
C LYS A 108 -11.90 -4.14 27.81
N ALA A 109 -10.70 -3.94 28.35
CA ALA A 109 -9.46 -4.07 27.58
C ALA A 109 -9.27 -5.50 27.11
N ARG A 110 -8.53 -5.68 26.01
CA ARG A 110 -8.21 -7.01 25.44
C ARG A 110 -7.54 -7.90 26.49
N ARG A 111 -7.71 -9.23 26.33
CA ARG A 111 -7.13 -10.22 27.26
C ARG A 111 -5.71 -10.65 26.90
N SER A 112 -5.34 -10.58 25.62
CA SER A 112 -4.00 -10.90 25.11
C SER A 112 -3.18 -9.63 24.88
N PRO A 113 -1.84 -9.70 25.03
CA PRO A 113 -0.98 -8.57 24.70
C PRO A 113 -1.07 -8.19 23.21
N PRO A 114 -0.65 -6.97 22.84
CA PRO A 114 -0.69 -6.50 21.45
C PRO A 114 0.18 -7.33 20.50
N VAL A 115 1.30 -7.84 21.02
CA VAL A 115 2.26 -8.68 20.30
C VAL A 115 2.08 -10.13 20.75
N THR A 116 1.73 -11.00 19.82
CA THR A 116 1.50 -12.44 20.02
C THR A 116 2.14 -13.26 18.91
N LYS A 117 2.29 -14.57 19.11
CA LYS A 117 2.72 -15.49 18.04
C LYS A 117 1.83 -15.37 16.80
N LYS A 118 0.51 -15.22 16.98
CA LYS A 118 -0.45 -15.06 15.88
C LYS A 118 -0.30 -13.72 15.15
N THR A 119 -0.06 -12.62 15.85
CA THR A 119 0.13 -11.31 15.18
C THR A 119 1.47 -11.24 14.45
N LEU A 120 2.44 -12.06 14.85
CA LEU A 120 3.76 -12.15 14.25
C LEU A 120 3.87 -13.26 13.19
N SER A 121 2.88 -14.15 13.04
CA SER A 121 2.99 -15.29 12.11
C SER A 121 3.01 -14.90 10.64
N GLU A 122 2.49 -13.71 10.31
CA GLU A 122 2.60 -13.17 8.93
C GLU A 122 4.06 -12.89 8.52
N LEU A 123 4.96 -12.78 9.49
CA LEU A 123 6.41 -12.62 9.30
C LEU A 123 7.15 -13.96 9.23
N ASP A 124 6.45 -15.09 9.29
CA ASP A 124 7.08 -16.41 9.17
C ASP A 124 7.43 -16.72 7.71
N LEU A 125 8.50 -17.49 7.50
CA LEU A 125 9.01 -17.82 6.18
C LEU A 125 7.94 -18.36 5.20
N PRO A 126 7.02 -19.28 5.59
CA PRO A 126 5.98 -19.73 4.66
C PRO A 126 5.06 -18.61 4.17
N CYS A 127 4.70 -17.68 5.06
CA CYS A 127 3.88 -16.52 4.71
C CYS A 127 4.64 -15.52 3.84
N ILE A 128 5.93 -15.30 4.11
CA ILE A 128 6.82 -14.50 3.26
C ILE A 128 6.88 -15.11 1.85
N MET A 129 7.11 -16.42 1.75
CA MET A 129 7.25 -17.11 0.45
C MET A 129 5.95 -17.17 -0.36
N SER A 130 4.77 -17.15 0.25
CA SER A 130 3.48 -17.14 -0.47
C SER A 130 2.91 -15.74 -0.70
N ASN A 131 3.57 -14.69 -0.20
CA ASN A 131 3.06 -13.32 -0.31
C ASN A 131 3.28 -12.77 -1.74
N ILE A 132 2.18 -12.59 -2.46
CA ILE A 132 2.16 -12.05 -3.83
C ILE A 132 2.70 -10.62 -3.91
N ASN A 133 2.31 -9.73 -2.99
CA ASN A 133 2.80 -8.35 -2.97
C ASN A 133 4.31 -8.33 -2.74
N LEU A 134 4.80 -9.18 -1.83
CA LEU A 134 6.24 -9.29 -1.58
C LEU A 134 7.01 -9.71 -2.81
N ARG A 135 6.50 -10.68 -3.56
CA ARG A 135 7.13 -11.17 -4.80
C ARG A 135 7.13 -10.09 -5.88
N MET A 136 5.99 -9.41 -6.07
CA MET A 136 5.89 -8.31 -7.02
C MET A 136 6.88 -7.19 -6.66
N ASP A 137 6.87 -6.71 -5.42
CA ASP A 137 7.77 -5.65 -4.98
C ASP A 137 9.25 -6.08 -5.00
N ALA A 138 9.56 -7.36 -4.75
CA ALA A 138 10.92 -7.87 -4.87
C ALA A 138 11.49 -7.75 -6.30
N ASN A 139 10.65 -7.70 -7.33
CA ASN A 139 11.12 -7.45 -8.69
C ASN A 139 11.52 -5.99 -8.90
N PHE A 140 10.97 -5.03 -8.16
CA PHE A 140 11.16 -3.60 -8.45
C PHE A 140 11.96 -2.84 -7.37
N ASP A 141 11.82 -3.21 -6.08
CA ASP A 141 12.33 -2.43 -4.95
C ASP A 141 13.48 -3.13 -4.23
N ARG A 142 14.70 -2.57 -4.32
CA ARG A 142 15.90 -3.16 -3.70
C ARG A 142 15.84 -3.18 -2.17
N ASP A 143 15.38 -2.08 -1.59
CA ASP A 143 15.45 -1.85 -0.15
C ASP A 143 14.16 -2.36 0.54
N LEU A 144 13.78 -3.59 0.19
CA LEU A 144 12.56 -4.24 0.65
C LEU A 144 12.71 -4.70 2.09
N HIS A 145 11.88 -4.15 2.97
CA HIS A 145 11.82 -4.56 4.36
C HIS A 145 10.42 -4.32 4.93
N PHE A 146 10.07 -5.17 5.90
CA PHE A 146 8.96 -4.93 6.80
C PHE A 146 9.30 -3.76 7.73
N LYS A 147 8.30 -2.90 7.91
CA LYS A 147 8.31 -1.81 8.88
C LYS A 147 7.10 -1.98 9.81
N PRO A 148 7.18 -1.52 11.07
CA PRO A 148 6.00 -1.43 11.92
C PRO A 148 4.94 -0.54 11.26
N ASP A 149 3.74 -1.08 11.04
CA ASP A 149 2.59 -0.32 10.54
C ASP A 149 1.98 0.48 11.70
N LEU A 150 2.40 1.73 11.82
CA LEU A 150 1.97 2.65 12.87
C LEU A 150 1.23 3.89 12.33
N ASP A 151 1.02 3.95 11.03
CA ASP A 151 0.50 5.13 10.35
C ASP A 151 -1.01 5.00 10.08
N GLY A 152 -1.64 6.12 9.71
CA GLY A 152 -3.08 6.20 9.49
C GLY A 152 -3.97 5.94 10.71
N GLU A 153 -5.28 5.92 10.47
CA GLU A 153 -6.30 5.68 11.51
C GLU A 153 -6.17 4.29 12.15
N LYS A 154 -5.75 3.29 11.36
CA LYS A 154 -5.53 1.92 11.82
C LYS A 154 -4.35 1.84 12.80
N GLY A 155 -3.22 2.48 12.46
CA GLY A 155 -2.06 2.60 13.36
C GLY A 155 -2.42 3.31 14.67
N GLN A 156 -3.17 4.42 14.59
CA GLN A 156 -3.67 5.12 15.77
C GLN A 156 -4.57 4.23 16.64
N ARG A 157 -5.47 3.46 16.03
CA ARG A 157 -6.33 2.52 16.75
C ARG A 157 -5.52 1.41 17.42
N LYS A 158 -4.53 0.81 16.74
CA LYS A 158 -3.63 -0.19 17.31
C LYS A 158 -2.87 0.36 18.53
N ARG A 159 -2.31 1.58 18.43
CA ARG A 159 -1.62 2.24 19.55
C ARG A 159 -2.54 2.46 20.76
N LYS A 160 -3.77 2.90 20.52
CA LYS A 160 -4.76 3.11 21.58
C LYS A 160 -5.13 1.80 22.28
N GLU A 161 -5.43 0.76 21.51
CA GLU A 161 -5.77 -0.56 22.06
C GLU A 161 -4.59 -1.17 22.84
N ALA A 162 -3.36 -0.95 22.39
CA ALA A 162 -2.17 -1.34 23.13
C ALA A 162 -2.02 -0.56 24.45
N ALA A 163 -2.22 0.76 24.43
CA ALA A 163 -2.18 1.58 25.64
C ALA A 163 -3.23 1.14 26.66
N ASP A 164 -4.47 0.91 26.21
CA ASP A 164 -5.56 0.42 27.07
C ASP A 164 -5.23 -0.95 27.69
N TYR A 165 -4.56 -1.84 26.94
CA TYR A 165 -4.07 -3.13 27.47
C TYR A 165 -3.04 -2.94 28.58
N TRP A 166 -1.98 -2.16 28.34
CA TRP A 166 -0.91 -1.96 29.32
C TRP A 166 -1.43 -1.25 30.58
N ASP A 167 -2.27 -0.24 30.44
CA ASP A 167 -2.91 0.43 31.58
C ASP A 167 -3.78 -0.54 32.40
N SER A 168 -4.54 -1.42 31.72
CA SER A 168 -5.34 -2.45 32.41
C SER A 168 -4.48 -3.47 33.15
N LEU A 169 -3.30 -3.82 32.61
CA LEU A 169 -2.37 -4.76 33.24
C LEU A 169 -1.74 -4.17 34.50
N ALA A 170 -1.46 -2.86 34.51
CA ALA A 170 -0.95 -2.18 35.70
C ALA A 170 -1.99 -2.22 36.84
N ALA A 171 -3.26 -1.93 36.53
CA ALA A 171 -4.36 -2.05 37.48
C ALA A 171 -4.56 -3.49 37.97
N GLU A 172 -4.37 -4.49 37.10
CA GLU A 172 -4.45 -5.91 37.44
C GLU A 172 -3.34 -6.31 38.43
N ILE A 173 -2.11 -5.88 38.21
CA ILE A 173 -0.99 -6.10 39.14
C ILE A 173 -1.30 -5.45 40.50
N THR A 174 -1.86 -4.23 40.52
CA THR A 174 -2.28 -3.58 41.77
C THR A 174 -3.30 -4.44 42.55
N VAL A 175 -4.25 -5.06 41.85
CA VAL A 175 -5.23 -5.96 42.46
C VAL A 175 -4.55 -7.20 43.05
N TYR A 176 -3.59 -7.81 42.34
CA TYR A 176 -2.81 -8.94 42.88
C TYR A 176 -2.00 -8.56 44.11
N SER A 177 -1.30 -7.41 44.08
CA SER A 177 -0.54 -6.91 45.22
C SER A 177 -1.42 -6.68 46.45
N TYR A 178 -2.63 -6.14 46.26
CA TYR A 178 -3.60 -5.97 47.35
C TYR A 178 -4.00 -7.32 47.95
N HIS A 179 -4.41 -8.28 47.12
CA HIS A 179 -4.83 -9.60 47.60
C HIS A 179 -3.70 -10.34 48.33
N ALA A 180 -2.46 -10.22 47.85
CA ALA A 180 -1.30 -10.82 48.51
C ALA A 180 -1.03 -10.18 49.89
N ALA A 181 -1.20 -8.86 50.02
CA ALA A 181 -1.03 -8.14 51.28
C ALA A 181 -2.16 -8.41 52.29
N THR A 182 -3.37 -8.69 51.82
CA THR A 182 -4.55 -8.92 52.68
C THR A 182 -4.88 -10.39 52.90
N ALA A 183 -4.10 -11.32 52.34
CA ALA A 183 -4.38 -12.76 52.40
C ALA A 183 -4.48 -13.32 53.83
N ASP A 184 -3.78 -12.70 54.79
CA ASP A 184 -3.80 -13.08 56.21
C ASP A 184 -4.89 -12.36 57.03
N ALA A 185 -5.62 -11.39 56.46
CA ALA A 185 -6.45 -10.43 57.21
C ALA A 185 -7.98 -10.60 57.06
N THR A 186 -8.48 -11.45 56.17
CA THR A 186 -9.94 -11.57 55.95
C THR A 186 -10.56 -12.73 56.71
N GLU A 187 -11.14 -12.41 57.87
CA GLU A 187 -12.44 -12.97 58.27
C GLU A 187 -13.50 -12.50 57.26
N GLU A 188 -14.36 -13.43 56.84
CA GLU A 188 -15.38 -13.26 55.80
C GLU A 188 -16.46 -12.25 56.25
N VAL A 189 -16.35 -10.98 55.83
CA VAL A 189 -17.50 -10.08 55.84
C VAL A 189 -18.25 -10.27 54.53
N GLU A 190 -19.19 -11.20 54.52
CA GLU A 190 -20.21 -11.34 53.49
C GLU A 190 -21.02 -10.05 53.39
N SER A 191 -20.64 -9.16 52.46
CA SER A 191 -21.48 -8.04 52.06
C SER A 191 -22.50 -8.54 51.03
N SER A 192 -23.75 -8.62 51.50
CA SER A 192 -24.97 -8.96 50.76
C SER A 192 -25.39 -7.86 49.76
N ASP A 193 -24.52 -7.51 48.81
CA ASP A 193 -24.94 -6.64 47.70
C ASP A 193 -24.47 -7.16 46.32
N GLY A 194 -25.44 -7.34 45.43
CA GLY A 194 -25.40 -8.17 44.22
C GLY A 194 -24.62 -7.58 43.05
N THR A 195 -23.49 -6.90 43.28
CA THR A 195 -22.64 -6.38 42.19
C THR A 195 -21.14 -6.51 42.50
N ARG A 196 -20.66 -7.72 42.82
CA ARG A 196 -19.21 -7.99 42.82
C ARG A 196 -18.67 -7.72 41.42
N ARG A 197 -17.93 -6.62 41.25
CA ARG A 197 -17.27 -6.29 39.99
C ARG A 197 -16.08 -7.22 39.84
N THR A 198 -16.10 -8.06 38.81
CA THR A 198 -15.02 -8.99 38.49
C THR A 198 -14.40 -8.65 37.14
N PHE A 199 -13.19 -9.16 36.91
CA PHE A 199 -12.52 -9.12 35.61
C PHE A 199 -11.77 -10.42 35.33
N ASP A 200 -11.51 -10.70 34.07
CA ASP A 200 -10.72 -11.86 33.65
C ASP A 200 -9.22 -11.51 33.68
N PRO A 201 -8.37 -12.37 34.27
CA PRO A 201 -6.93 -12.11 34.36
C PRO A 201 -6.23 -12.17 33.00
N ARG A 202 -5.20 -11.33 32.83
CA ARG A 202 -4.37 -11.20 31.62
C ARG A 202 -2.97 -11.77 31.80
N LEU A 203 -2.46 -11.76 33.03
CA LEU A 203 -1.10 -12.23 33.34
C LEU A 203 -0.80 -13.66 32.86
N PRO A 204 -1.69 -14.66 33.00
CA PRO A 204 -1.43 -16.00 32.48
C PRO A 204 -1.18 -15.98 30.96
N ALA A 205 -2.10 -15.37 30.21
CA ALA A 205 -1.99 -15.25 28.76
C ALA A 205 -0.78 -14.44 28.32
N LEU A 206 -0.36 -13.43 29.10
CA LEU A 206 0.88 -12.67 28.86
C LEU A 206 2.12 -13.57 28.92
N PHE A 207 2.26 -14.38 29.97
CA PHE A 207 3.42 -15.27 30.12
C PHE A 207 3.42 -16.42 29.11
N GLU A 208 2.25 -16.99 28.80
CA GLU A 208 2.09 -17.97 27.72
C GLU A 208 2.54 -17.36 26.38
N THR A 209 2.04 -16.16 26.07
CA THR A 209 2.41 -15.46 24.84
C THR A 209 3.90 -15.13 24.79
N LEU A 210 4.49 -14.69 25.91
CA LEU A 210 5.92 -14.42 26.02
C LEU A 210 6.74 -15.67 25.70
N GLN A 211 6.36 -16.81 26.29
CA GLN A 211 7.00 -18.09 26.05
C GLN A 211 6.90 -18.50 24.58
N ASP A 212 5.71 -18.41 24.00
CA ASP A 212 5.44 -18.78 22.61
C ASP A 212 6.23 -17.92 21.61
N VAL A 213 6.28 -16.60 21.82
CA VAL A 213 6.99 -15.69 20.92
C VAL A 213 8.51 -15.93 21.00
N ILE A 214 9.09 -16.04 22.20
CA ILE A 214 10.53 -16.27 22.36
C ILE A 214 10.94 -17.60 21.69
N LYS A 215 10.15 -18.68 21.86
CA LYS A 215 10.42 -19.97 21.22
C LYS A 215 10.50 -19.88 19.68
N THR A 216 9.79 -18.93 19.06
CA THR A 216 9.88 -18.72 17.60
C THR A 216 11.10 -17.89 17.17
N LEU A 217 11.77 -17.23 18.12
CA LEU A 217 12.89 -16.32 17.85
C LEU A 217 14.25 -16.93 18.17
N VAL A 218 14.29 -17.89 19.10
CA VAL A 218 15.55 -18.52 19.54
C VAL A 218 15.68 -19.97 19.04
N PRO A 219 16.90 -20.51 18.94
CA PRO A 219 17.14 -21.90 18.57
C PRO A 219 16.53 -22.89 19.58
N GLU A 220 16.21 -24.11 19.11
CA GLU A 220 15.59 -25.17 19.91
C GLU A 220 16.36 -25.55 21.17
N ARG A 221 17.70 -25.39 21.17
CA ARG A 221 18.55 -25.68 22.33
C ARG A 221 18.21 -24.85 23.57
N ASP A 222 17.67 -23.66 23.37
CA ASP A 222 17.36 -22.71 24.45
C ASP A 222 15.92 -22.89 24.97
N HIS A 223 15.08 -23.68 24.26
CA HIS A 223 13.67 -23.91 24.62
C HIS A 223 13.48 -24.56 26.00
N PRO A 224 14.27 -25.57 26.44
CA PRO A 224 14.12 -26.14 27.77
C PRO A 224 14.30 -25.12 28.89
N THR A 225 15.32 -24.27 28.78
CA THR A 225 15.59 -23.20 29.76
C THR A 225 14.45 -22.18 29.78
N ILE A 226 13.87 -21.85 28.63
CA ILE A 226 12.71 -20.96 28.54
C ILE A 226 11.48 -21.57 29.23
N MET A 227 11.17 -22.85 28.98
CA MET A 227 10.03 -23.52 29.61
C MET A 227 10.17 -23.60 31.13
N GLN A 228 11.39 -23.82 31.62
CA GLN A 228 11.67 -23.88 33.05
C GLN A 228 11.54 -22.51 33.74
N ASN A 229 12.07 -21.44 33.14
CA ASN A 229 12.05 -20.10 33.76
C ASN A 229 10.73 -19.35 33.55
N LEU A 230 9.96 -19.70 32.51
CA LEU A 230 8.63 -19.15 32.21
C LEU A 230 7.52 -20.20 32.42
N GLU A 231 7.60 -20.96 33.52
CA GLU A 231 6.54 -21.89 33.90
C GLU A 231 5.34 -21.11 34.48
N VAL A 232 4.31 -20.92 33.66
CA VAL A 232 3.15 -20.05 33.96
C VAL A 232 2.44 -20.41 35.26
N PRO A 233 2.16 -21.69 35.59
CA PRO A 233 1.55 -22.04 36.88
C PRO A 233 2.38 -21.59 38.09
N LEU A 234 3.71 -21.76 38.02
CA LEU A 234 4.63 -21.36 39.09
C LEU A 234 4.71 -19.84 39.24
N LEU A 235 4.84 -19.12 38.12
CA LEU A 235 4.84 -17.66 38.11
C LEU A 235 3.55 -17.10 38.70
N MET A 236 2.39 -17.63 38.30
CA MET A 236 1.10 -17.20 38.84
C MET A 236 0.95 -17.54 40.33
N GLN A 237 1.50 -18.68 40.80
CA GLN A 237 1.55 -19.00 42.22
C GLN A 237 2.38 -17.98 43.01
N GLN A 238 3.55 -17.61 42.49
CA GLN A 238 4.43 -16.64 43.14
C GLN A 238 3.79 -15.23 43.17
N ILE A 239 3.10 -14.82 42.09
CA ILE A 239 2.36 -13.55 42.02
C ILE A 239 1.24 -13.50 43.05
N ARG A 240 0.40 -14.55 43.13
CA ARG A 240 -0.71 -14.61 44.09
C ARG A 240 -0.24 -14.52 45.55
N LYS A 241 0.96 -15.00 45.84
CA LYS A 241 1.60 -14.94 47.16
C LYS A 241 2.44 -13.67 47.38
N GLY A 242 2.61 -12.82 46.37
CA GLY A 242 3.44 -11.62 46.45
C GLY A 242 4.94 -11.89 46.59
N VAL A 243 5.44 -13.05 46.15
CA VAL A 243 6.84 -13.49 46.32
C VAL A 243 7.63 -13.59 45.01
N LEU A 244 7.04 -13.18 43.88
CA LEU A 244 7.72 -13.24 42.58
C LEU A 244 8.87 -12.21 42.52
N ASP A 245 10.09 -12.68 42.30
CA ASP A 245 11.23 -11.83 42.00
C ASP A 245 11.28 -11.49 40.50
N MET A 246 10.58 -10.41 40.15
CA MET A 246 10.55 -9.89 38.77
C MET A 246 11.91 -9.37 38.29
N LEU A 247 12.80 -8.92 39.19
CA LEU A 247 14.10 -8.37 38.81
C LEU A 247 15.05 -9.48 38.34
N THR A 248 15.07 -10.61 39.05
CA THR A 248 15.86 -11.78 38.63
C THR A 248 15.36 -12.34 37.30
N LEU A 249 14.04 -12.44 37.12
CA LEU A 249 13.45 -12.86 35.84
C LEU A 249 13.81 -11.89 34.70
N ALA A 250 13.73 -10.58 34.93
CA ALA A 250 14.09 -9.55 33.95
C ALA A 250 15.57 -9.61 33.56
N LYS A 251 16.48 -9.80 34.52
CA LYS A 251 17.93 -9.94 34.25
C LYS A 251 18.23 -11.20 33.42
N TRP A 252 17.54 -12.31 33.70
CA TRP A 252 17.65 -13.52 32.89
C TRP A 252 17.13 -13.31 31.46
N LEU A 253 15.95 -12.70 31.31
CA LEU A 253 15.39 -12.34 30.00
C LEU A 253 16.34 -11.41 29.22
N ALA A 254 16.88 -10.37 29.85
CA ALA A 254 17.82 -9.45 29.21
C ALA A 254 19.08 -10.19 28.71
N LYS A 255 19.64 -11.10 29.51
CA LYS A 255 20.78 -11.92 29.09
C LYS A 255 20.44 -12.81 27.89
N LEU A 256 19.27 -13.45 27.90
CA LEU A 256 18.79 -14.26 26.79
C LEU A 256 18.63 -13.40 25.52
N LEU A 257 17.96 -12.26 25.62
CA LEU A 257 17.73 -11.34 24.50
C LEU A 257 19.06 -10.85 23.91
N LYS A 258 20.00 -10.36 24.72
CA LYS A 258 21.32 -9.91 24.25
C LYS A 258 22.14 -11.00 23.55
N THR A 259 21.86 -12.27 23.85
CA THR A 259 22.52 -13.42 23.19
C THR A 259 21.99 -13.66 21.78
N HIS A 260 20.72 -13.32 21.51
CA HIS A 260 20.03 -13.63 20.24
C HIS A 260 19.63 -12.39 19.42
N CYS A 261 19.66 -11.19 20.00
CA CYS A 261 19.32 -9.93 19.34
C CYS A 261 20.49 -9.35 18.54
N ALA A 262 20.18 -8.37 17.70
CA ALA A 262 21.20 -7.46 17.17
C ALA A 262 21.77 -6.57 18.30
N PRO A 263 23.09 -6.31 18.35
CA PRO A 263 23.72 -5.55 19.44
C PRO A 263 23.13 -4.16 19.69
N MET A 264 22.61 -3.52 18.64
CA MET A 264 21.92 -2.23 18.74
C MET A 264 20.64 -2.25 19.61
N ARG A 265 20.13 -3.43 19.95
CA ARG A 265 18.94 -3.61 20.81
C ARG A 265 19.30 -3.81 22.28
N ASP A 266 20.57 -3.96 22.61
CA ASP A 266 21.01 -4.27 23.98
C ASP A 266 20.61 -3.17 24.98
N GLU A 267 20.63 -1.91 24.56
CA GLU A 267 20.19 -0.76 25.37
C GLU A 267 18.72 -0.85 25.77
N TRP A 268 17.87 -1.44 24.91
CA TRP A 268 16.45 -1.63 25.21
C TRP A 268 16.26 -2.72 26.27
N ALA A 269 17.07 -3.77 26.22
CA ALA A 269 17.06 -4.83 27.23
C ALA A 269 17.55 -4.29 28.58
N ASP A 270 18.54 -3.38 28.60
CA ASP A 270 18.98 -2.71 29.83
C ASP A 270 17.89 -1.78 30.38
N SER A 271 17.25 -0.96 29.52
CA SER A 271 16.15 -0.09 29.92
C SER A 271 14.95 -0.87 30.48
N MET A 272 14.63 -2.04 29.90
CA MET A 272 13.62 -2.96 30.44
C MET A 272 13.95 -3.38 31.89
N VAL A 273 15.20 -3.76 32.15
CA VAL A 273 15.63 -4.17 33.50
C VAL A 273 15.57 -3.00 34.46
N GLU A 274 16.03 -1.82 34.05
CA GLU A 274 15.98 -0.59 34.86
C GLU A 274 14.54 -0.20 35.23
N GLN A 275 13.59 -0.28 34.28
CA GLN A 275 12.17 0.01 34.52
C GLN A 275 11.56 -0.97 35.54
N ILE A 276 11.86 -2.27 35.43
CA ILE A 276 11.38 -3.29 36.38
C ILE A 276 12.04 -3.11 37.75
N GLU A 277 13.33 -2.80 37.80
CA GLU A 277 14.06 -2.52 39.04
C GLU A 277 13.46 -1.31 39.77
N LYS A 278 13.24 -0.21 39.06
CA LYS A 278 12.58 0.99 39.59
C LYS A 278 11.18 0.68 40.09
N GLY A 279 10.37 -0.06 39.33
CA GLY A 279 9.02 -0.46 39.72
C GLY A 279 9.00 -1.35 40.97
N SER A 280 9.96 -2.27 41.09
CA SER A 280 10.10 -3.12 42.28
C SER A 280 10.53 -2.31 43.53
N GLN A 281 11.50 -1.42 43.39
CA GLN A 281 11.98 -0.57 44.50
C GLN A 281 10.93 0.43 44.98
N SER A 282 10.18 1.03 44.04
CA SER A 282 9.14 2.02 44.34
C SER A 282 7.77 1.42 44.63
N GLN A 283 7.59 0.11 44.43
CA GLN A 283 6.29 -0.59 44.48
C GLN A 283 5.27 0.06 43.52
N ASP A 284 5.71 0.51 42.34
CA ASP A 284 4.87 1.07 41.29
C ASP A 284 4.61 0.04 40.17
N PRO A 285 3.38 -0.51 40.07
CA PRO A 285 3.00 -1.44 39.01
C PRO A 285 3.16 -0.88 37.60
N ARG A 286 3.04 0.44 37.42
CA ARG A 286 3.14 1.07 36.09
C ARG A 286 4.55 0.97 35.52
N GLU A 287 5.57 1.10 36.36
CA GLU A 287 6.97 0.95 35.92
C GLU A 287 7.32 -0.50 35.59
N ILE A 288 6.78 -1.48 36.34
CA ILE A 288 6.90 -2.90 35.99
C ILE A 288 6.27 -3.17 34.62
N VAL A 289 5.07 -2.63 34.37
CA VAL A 289 4.40 -2.77 33.08
C VAL A 289 5.13 -2.05 31.95
N ASN A 290 5.75 -0.89 32.21
CA ASN A 290 6.61 -0.23 31.22
C ASN A 290 7.75 -1.16 30.79
N GLY A 291 8.38 -1.86 31.74
CA GLY A 291 9.38 -2.89 31.45
C GLY A 291 8.83 -4.02 30.59
N LEU A 292 7.66 -4.58 30.94
CA LEU A 292 6.99 -5.61 30.13
C LEU A 292 6.62 -5.11 28.73
N ARG A 293 6.20 -3.86 28.59
CA ARG A 293 5.95 -3.25 27.27
C ARG A 293 7.24 -3.15 26.46
N THR A 294 8.34 -2.72 27.08
CA THR A 294 9.67 -2.68 26.44
C THR A 294 10.10 -4.07 26.00
N LEU A 295 9.91 -5.09 26.83
CA LEU A 295 10.15 -6.50 26.48
C LEU A 295 9.42 -6.91 25.21
N PHE A 296 8.09 -6.73 25.14
CA PHE A 296 7.32 -7.11 23.96
C PHE A 296 7.68 -6.28 22.71
N SER A 297 8.11 -5.03 22.90
CA SER A 297 8.62 -4.19 21.80
C SER A 297 9.94 -4.73 21.24
N ILE A 298 10.82 -5.27 22.10
CA ILE A 298 12.05 -5.95 21.66
C ILE A 298 11.69 -7.21 20.87
N LEU A 299 10.74 -8.03 21.35
CA LEU A 299 10.35 -9.28 20.66
C LEU A 299 9.76 -9.02 19.27
N GLU A 300 8.92 -7.99 19.12
CA GLU A 300 8.40 -7.56 17.82
C GLU A 300 9.53 -7.12 16.90
N ALA A 301 10.45 -6.29 17.41
CA ALA A 301 11.62 -5.83 16.65
C ALA A 301 12.53 -7.00 16.22
N MET A 302 12.80 -7.95 17.10
CA MET A 302 13.57 -9.16 16.78
C MET A 302 12.90 -9.97 15.66
N LYS A 303 11.57 -10.13 15.70
CA LYS A 303 10.86 -10.86 14.66
C LYS A 303 10.97 -10.15 13.31
N LEU A 304 10.83 -8.82 13.31
CA LEU A 304 11.03 -8.00 12.12
C LEU A 304 12.47 -8.13 11.60
N ASP A 305 13.48 -8.15 12.46
CA ASP A 305 14.87 -8.32 12.07
C ASP A 305 15.09 -9.69 11.37
N VAL A 306 14.54 -10.77 11.94
CA VAL A 306 14.57 -12.11 11.35
C VAL A 306 13.87 -12.13 9.98
N ALA A 307 12.66 -11.58 9.89
CA ALA A 307 11.90 -11.53 8.63
C ALA A 307 12.62 -10.69 7.56
N ASN A 308 13.19 -9.55 7.94
CA ASN A 308 13.97 -8.68 7.05
C ASN A 308 15.27 -9.32 6.58
N HIS A 309 15.90 -10.15 7.43
CA HIS A 309 17.01 -10.98 7.01
C HIS A 309 16.55 -12.07 6.04
N GLN A 310 15.42 -12.73 6.30
CA GLN A 310 14.84 -13.75 5.42
C GLN A 310 14.50 -13.20 4.04
N ILE A 311 13.83 -12.03 3.94
CA ILE A 311 13.56 -11.38 2.66
C ILE A 311 14.86 -11.19 1.87
N ARG A 312 15.92 -10.67 2.51
CA ARG A 312 17.21 -10.44 1.86
C ARG A 312 17.86 -11.76 1.40
N ALA A 313 17.82 -12.79 2.23
CA ALA A 313 18.40 -14.10 1.93
C ALA A 313 17.67 -14.81 0.77
N PHE A 314 16.35 -14.74 0.74
CA PHE A 314 15.51 -15.43 -0.24
C PHE A 314 15.12 -14.58 -1.45
N ARG A 315 15.56 -13.31 -1.53
CA ARG A 315 15.19 -12.37 -2.59
C ARG A 315 15.40 -12.92 -4.00
N VAL A 316 16.55 -13.56 -4.24
CA VAL A 316 16.87 -14.12 -5.56
C VAL A 316 15.86 -15.20 -5.95
N LEU A 317 15.52 -16.09 -5.01
CA LEU A 317 14.53 -17.14 -5.24
C LEU A 317 13.14 -16.55 -5.48
N LEU A 318 12.72 -15.55 -4.69
CA LEU A 318 11.43 -14.87 -4.86
C LEU A 318 11.30 -14.27 -6.27
N ILE A 319 12.36 -13.64 -6.77
CA ILE A 319 12.36 -13.01 -8.11
C ILE A 319 12.34 -14.06 -9.22
N GLU A 320 13.26 -15.04 -9.19
CA GLU A 320 13.33 -16.09 -10.22
C GLU A 320 12.02 -16.89 -10.32
N ASP A 321 11.40 -17.18 -9.18
CA ASP A 321 10.15 -17.94 -9.08
C ASP A 321 8.88 -17.08 -9.28
N THR A 322 9.00 -15.78 -9.58
CA THR A 322 7.82 -14.89 -9.65
C THR A 322 6.84 -15.31 -10.75
N VAL A 323 7.31 -15.58 -11.97
CA VAL A 323 6.43 -15.92 -13.11
C VAL A 323 5.63 -17.21 -12.89
N PRO A 324 6.25 -18.37 -12.59
CA PRO A 324 5.50 -19.61 -12.38
C PRO A 324 4.53 -19.50 -11.19
N PHE A 325 4.95 -18.85 -10.10
CA PHE A 325 4.08 -18.60 -8.95
C PHE A 325 2.82 -17.81 -9.32
N LEU A 326 2.98 -16.71 -10.06
CA LEU A 326 1.85 -15.88 -10.47
C LEU A 326 0.92 -16.62 -11.42
N GLN A 327 1.46 -17.44 -12.33
CA GLN A 327 0.64 -18.24 -13.22
C GLN A 327 -0.25 -19.21 -12.45
N GLU A 328 0.32 -19.97 -11.51
CA GLU A 328 -0.42 -20.91 -10.65
C GLU A 328 -1.46 -20.17 -9.79
N TYR A 329 -1.06 -19.06 -9.17
CA TYR A 329 -1.94 -18.25 -8.34
C TYR A 329 -3.17 -17.75 -9.11
N PHE A 330 -2.96 -17.11 -10.27
CA PHE A 330 -4.05 -16.56 -11.06
C PHE A 330 -4.89 -17.65 -11.72
N GLN A 331 -4.29 -18.75 -12.17
CA GLN A 331 -5.04 -19.90 -12.69
C GLN A 331 -5.99 -20.46 -11.62
N GLY A 332 -5.51 -20.63 -10.38
CA GLY A 332 -6.34 -21.03 -9.24
C GLY A 332 -7.43 -20.00 -8.91
N LYS A 333 -7.13 -18.71 -9.00
CA LYS A 333 -8.10 -17.64 -8.70
C LYS A 333 -9.21 -17.54 -9.76
N MET A 334 -8.85 -17.71 -11.04
CA MET A 334 -9.79 -17.72 -12.16
C MET A 334 -10.70 -18.95 -12.13
N SER A 335 -10.17 -20.14 -11.83
CA SER A 335 -10.97 -21.37 -11.75
C SER A 335 -12.01 -21.34 -10.63
N ARG A 336 -11.73 -20.63 -9.54
CA ARG A 336 -12.67 -20.38 -8.43
C ARG A 336 -13.68 -19.25 -8.70
N GLY A 337 -13.60 -18.57 -9.85
CA GLY A 337 -14.47 -17.44 -10.20
C GLY A 337 -14.23 -16.16 -9.39
N GLY A 338 -13.12 -16.09 -8.64
CA GLY A 338 -12.78 -14.96 -7.76
C GLY A 338 -12.06 -13.80 -8.46
N PHE A 339 -11.87 -13.87 -9.78
CA PHE A 339 -11.19 -12.83 -10.55
C PHE A 339 -11.76 -12.74 -11.97
N GLN A 340 -12.45 -11.62 -12.25
CA GLN A 340 -13.05 -11.33 -13.56
C GLN A 340 -12.01 -10.68 -14.46
N VAL A 341 -11.61 -11.37 -15.53
CA VAL A 341 -10.51 -10.96 -16.44
C VAL A 341 -10.96 -10.67 -17.88
N GLU A 342 -12.26 -10.84 -18.16
CA GLU A 342 -12.76 -10.75 -19.54
C GLU A 342 -12.75 -9.30 -20.05
N SER A 343 -12.91 -8.30 -19.18
CA SER A 343 -12.75 -6.88 -19.55
C SER A 343 -11.33 -6.57 -20.00
N ALA A 344 -10.30 -7.02 -19.28
CA ALA A 344 -8.90 -6.86 -19.67
C ALA A 344 -8.59 -7.61 -20.96
N ARG A 345 -9.22 -8.77 -21.18
CA ARG A 345 -9.09 -9.51 -22.43
C ARG A 345 -9.66 -8.74 -23.62
N GLN A 346 -10.88 -8.23 -23.50
CA GLN A 346 -11.53 -7.42 -24.53
C GLN A 346 -10.73 -6.16 -24.84
N TRP A 347 -10.23 -5.48 -23.80
CA TRP A 347 -9.32 -4.34 -23.94
C TRP A 347 -8.09 -4.70 -24.77
N TYR A 348 -7.39 -5.80 -24.44
CA TYR A 348 -6.20 -6.21 -25.18
C TYR A 348 -6.51 -6.54 -26.64
N LEU A 349 -7.60 -7.27 -26.91
CA LEU A 349 -8.01 -7.60 -28.28
C LEU A 349 -8.30 -6.34 -29.11
N SER A 350 -9.01 -5.38 -28.53
CA SER A 350 -9.29 -4.09 -29.19
C SER A 350 -8.00 -3.34 -29.54
N VAL A 351 -7.04 -3.29 -28.62
CA VAL A 351 -5.75 -2.64 -28.85
C VAL A 351 -4.94 -3.38 -29.92
N ARG A 352 -4.98 -4.71 -29.92
CA ARG A 352 -4.31 -5.55 -30.91
C ARG A 352 -4.86 -5.34 -32.32
N ASP A 353 -6.18 -5.26 -32.45
CA ASP A 353 -6.83 -5.01 -33.73
C ASP A 353 -6.52 -3.60 -34.24
N GLN A 354 -6.50 -2.61 -33.34
CA GLN A 354 -6.05 -1.25 -33.69
C GLN A 354 -4.60 -1.23 -34.18
N ALA A 355 -3.67 -1.90 -33.47
CA ALA A 355 -2.27 -1.95 -33.87
C ALA A 355 -2.10 -2.60 -35.25
N ARG A 356 -2.82 -3.68 -35.53
CA ARG A 356 -2.84 -4.33 -36.85
C ARG A 356 -3.33 -3.40 -37.95
N GLN A 357 -4.37 -2.60 -37.69
CA GLN A 357 -4.88 -1.64 -38.66
C GLN A 357 -3.89 -0.50 -38.93
N GLU A 358 -3.23 0.01 -37.89
CA GLU A 358 -2.18 1.02 -38.00
C GLU A 358 -1.00 0.51 -38.84
N ASP A 359 -0.57 -0.73 -38.58
CA ASP A 359 0.53 -1.37 -39.30
C ASP A 359 0.16 -1.60 -40.78
N ALA A 360 -1.05 -2.10 -41.06
CA ALA A 360 -1.54 -2.26 -42.43
C ALA A 360 -1.60 -0.93 -43.20
N ASN A 361 -2.02 0.15 -42.54
CA ASN A 361 -2.03 1.49 -43.11
C ASN A 361 -0.61 2.03 -43.39
N ALA A 362 0.36 1.70 -42.52
CA ALA A 362 1.75 2.10 -42.69
C ALA A 362 2.48 1.28 -43.77
N GLU A 363 2.17 -0.02 -43.88
CA GLU A 363 2.67 -0.91 -44.94
C GLU A 363 2.13 -0.52 -46.31
N ALA A 364 0.86 -0.08 -46.41
CA ALA A 364 0.30 0.47 -47.64
C ALA A 364 1.06 1.73 -48.15
N GLN A 365 1.88 2.36 -47.30
CA GLN A 365 2.68 3.55 -47.62
C GLN A 365 4.20 3.25 -47.77
N LYS A 366 4.67 2.02 -47.51
CA LYS A 366 6.09 1.63 -47.59
C LYS A 366 6.32 0.51 -48.63
N THR A 367 7.40 0.60 -49.41
CA THR A 367 7.72 -0.34 -50.51
C THR A 367 8.67 -1.48 -50.15
N THR A 368 9.03 -1.66 -48.88
CA THR A 368 9.97 -2.71 -48.43
C THR A 368 9.31 -3.69 -47.46
N PRO A 369 9.42 -5.01 -47.70
CA PRO A 369 8.86 -6.04 -46.82
C PRO A 369 9.66 -6.14 -45.51
N THR A 370 8.94 -6.21 -44.40
CA THR A 370 9.45 -6.44 -43.03
C THR A 370 9.77 -7.94 -42.82
N PRO A 371 10.85 -8.30 -42.11
CA PRO A 371 11.27 -9.70 -41.93
C PRO A 371 10.38 -10.49 -40.96
N GLU A 372 10.15 -11.77 -41.27
CA GLU A 372 9.25 -12.74 -40.58
C GLU A 372 9.54 -12.92 -39.06
N THR A 373 10.73 -12.53 -38.58
CA THR A 373 11.10 -12.62 -37.16
C THR A 373 10.41 -11.57 -36.28
N GLU A 374 9.87 -10.49 -36.88
CA GLU A 374 9.15 -9.44 -36.16
C GLU A 374 7.72 -9.84 -35.75
N ASP A 375 7.12 -10.86 -36.38
CA ASP A 375 5.71 -11.21 -36.16
C ASP A 375 5.43 -11.76 -34.75
N SER A 376 6.39 -12.44 -34.13
CA SER A 376 6.25 -12.98 -32.77
C SER A 376 6.18 -11.90 -31.68
N LEU A 377 6.71 -10.71 -31.95
CA LEU A 377 6.73 -9.58 -31.01
C LEU A 377 5.50 -8.68 -31.15
N LYS A 378 4.79 -8.72 -32.27
CA LYS A 378 3.61 -7.88 -32.54
C LYS A 378 2.54 -7.97 -31.45
N PRO A 379 2.21 -9.14 -30.86
CA PRO A 379 1.24 -9.22 -29.76
C PRO A 379 1.70 -8.44 -28.51
N LEU A 380 2.98 -8.54 -28.14
CA LEU A 380 3.54 -7.79 -27.03
C LEU A 380 3.65 -6.29 -27.35
N GLU A 381 3.99 -5.95 -28.59
CA GLU A 381 4.01 -4.57 -29.05
C GLU A 381 2.63 -3.92 -28.95
N ALA A 382 1.57 -4.63 -29.34
CA ALA A 382 0.19 -4.17 -29.16
C ALA A 382 -0.10 -3.86 -27.69
N LEU A 383 0.31 -4.73 -26.75
CA LEU A 383 0.16 -4.46 -25.32
C LEU A 383 0.84 -3.12 -24.93
N PHE A 384 2.08 -2.90 -25.38
CA PHE A 384 2.81 -1.65 -25.08
C PHE A 384 2.17 -0.42 -25.73
N ARG A 385 1.61 -0.53 -26.94
CA ARG A 385 0.85 0.55 -27.57
C ARG A 385 -0.38 0.91 -26.73
N GLY A 386 -1.13 -0.08 -26.26
CA GLY A 386 -2.31 0.11 -25.42
C GLY A 386 -2.00 0.77 -24.07
N ILE A 387 -0.99 0.27 -23.35
CA ILE A 387 -0.60 0.86 -22.07
C ILE A 387 -0.06 2.28 -22.30
N SER A 388 0.78 2.49 -23.31
CA SER A 388 1.29 3.83 -23.63
C SER A 388 0.16 4.79 -23.94
N ALA A 389 -0.91 4.37 -24.65
CA ALA A 389 -2.07 5.22 -24.86
C ALA A 389 -2.73 5.67 -23.54
N GLN A 390 -2.89 4.76 -22.57
CA GLN A 390 -3.44 5.08 -21.24
C GLN A 390 -2.51 5.95 -20.37
N LEU A 391 -1.19 5.80 -20.51
CA LEU A 391 -0.22 6.66 -19.84
C LEU A 391 -0.22 8.09 -20.40
N LEU A 392 -0.49 8.27 -21.70
CA LEU A 392 -0.35 9.56 -22.40
C LEU A 392 -1.67 10.33 -22.59
N GLN A 393 -2.84 9.70 -22.49
CA GLN A 393 -4.13 10.40 -22.63
C GLN A 393 -4.24 11.64 -21.73
N PHE A 394 -4.89 12.71 -22.22
CA PHE A 394 -5.03 13.98 -21.49
C PHE A 394 -5.77 13.78 -20.17
N ALA A 395 -7.05 13.36 -20.24
CA ALA A 395 -7.80 12.96 -19.06
C ALA A 395 -7.28 11.61 -18.54
N PRO A 396 -7.15 11.40 -17.22
CA PRO A 396 -6.74 10.11 -16.68
C PRO A 396 -7.78 9.01 -16.99
N PRO A 397 -7.34 7.75 -17.21
CA PRO A 397 -8.29 6.66 -17.38
C PRO A 397 -9.04 6.43 -16.07
N THR A 398 -10.18 5.76 -16.12
CA THR A 398 -10.88 5.37 -14.89
C THR A 398 -9.97 4.48 -14.06
N ASP A 399 -9.46 3.41 -14.68
CA ASP A 399 -8.52 2.43 -14.13
C ASP A 399 -7.68 1.80 -15.25
N PHE A 400 -6.55 1.21 -14.88
CA PHE A 400 -5.81 0.28 -15.73
C PHE A 400 -6.52 -1.08 -15.78
N PRO A 401 -6.28 -1.92 -16.81
CA PRO A 401 -6.89 -3.25 -16.89
C PRO A 401 -6.61 -4.07 -15.63
N GLU A 402 -7.59 -4.85 -15.16
CA GLU A 402 -7.52 -5.58 -13.89
C GLU A 402 -6.31 -6.53 -13.78
N THR A 403 -5.79 -7.01 -14.90
CA THR A 403 -4.58 -7.84 -14.97
C THR A 403 -3.33 -7.13 -14.44
N PHE A 404 -3.34 -5.79 -14.38
CA PHE A 404 -2.28 -4.96 -13.80
C PHE A 404 -2.52 -4.61 -12.32
N LEU A 405 -3.41 -5.30 -11.60
CA LEU A 405 -3.75 -5.02 -10.20
C LEU A 405 -2.52 -4.73 -9.31
N PHE A 406 -1.49 -5.58 -9.39
CA PHE A 406 -0.28 -5.46 -8.57
C PHE A 406 0.77 -4.47 -9.11
N ASP A 407 0.55 -3.92 -10.31
CA ASP A 407 1.39 -2.90 -10.94
C ASP A 407 0.67 -1.56 -11.11
N SER A 408 -0.59 -1.46 -10.67
CA SER A 408 -1.46 -0.29 -10.85
C SER A 408 -0.79 0.99 -10.31
N GLU A 409 -0.27 0.94 -9.08
CA GLU A 409 0.42 2.10 -8.49
C GLU A 409 1.66 2.51 -9.30
N ARG A 410 2.43 1.54 -9.80
CA ARG A 410 3.62 1.80 -10.63
C ARG A 410 3.25 2.42 -11.97
N LEU A 411 2.14 1.99 -12.57
CA LEU A 411 1.61 2.58 -13.80
C LEU A 411 1.10 4.00 -13.58
N TRP A 412 0.42 4.28 -12.46
CA TRP A 412 0.02 5.64 -12.10
C TRP A 412 1.22 6.56 -11.86
N GLN A 413 2.25 6.09 -11.16
CA GLN A 413 3.51 6.83 -11.00
C GLN A 413 4.19 7.11 -12.36
N LEU A 414 4.22 6.13 -13.27
CA LEU A 414 4.72 6.35 -14.63
C LEU A 414 3.87 7.38 -15.38
N ARG A 415 2.54 7.28 -15.30
CA ARG A 415 1.64 8.26 -15.92
C ARG A 415 1.92 9.66 -15.41
N SER A 416 1.97 9.86 -14.09
CA SER A 416 2.29 11.15 -13.49
C SER A 416 3.63 11.70 -14.01
N THR A 417 4.67 10.86 -14.05
CA THR A 417 5.98 11.24 -14.61
C THR A 417 5.87 11.66 -16.08
N VAL A 418 5.16 10.90 -16.91
CA VAL A 418 5.00 11.19 -18.35
C VAL A 418 4.21 12.49 -18.57
N GLN A 419 3.11 12.69 -17.84
CA GLN A 419 2.32 13.93 -17.92
C GLN A 419 3.14 15.15 -17.47
N ASN A 420 3.96 14.99 -16.45
CA ASN A 420 4.88 16.04 -15.99
C ASN A 420 5.93 16.40 -17.06
N LEU A 421 6.43 15.43 -17.81
CA LEU A 421 7.35 15.70 -18.93
C LEU A 421 6.65 16.44 -20.08
N ILE A 422 5.42 16.05 -20.43
CA ILE A 422 4.63 16.75 -21.46
C ILE A 422 4.36 18.19 -21.05
N ASN A 423 3.92 18.41 -19.80
CA ASN A 423 3.65 19.74 -19.28
C ASN A 423 4.92 20.60 -19.20
N LEU A 424 6.06 20.00 -18.88
CA LEU A 424 7.35 20.68 -18.92
C LEU A 424 7.75 21.09 -20.35
N ASP A 425 7.51 20.25 -21.35
CA ASP A 425 7.77 20.57 -22.75
C ASP A 425 6.87 21.72 -23.24
N ILE A 426 5.60 21.72 -22.83
CA ILE A 426 4.66 22.83 -23.08
C ILE A 426 5.16 24.12 -22.41
N ALA A 427 5.57 24.06 -21.14
CA ALA A 427 6.09 25.21 -20.41
C ALA A 427 7.36 25.77 -21.04
N TRP A 428 8.26 24.89 -21.49
CA TRP A 428 9.46 25.27 -22.23
C TRP A 428 9.12 25.93 -23.56
N TYR A 429 8.15 25.39 -24.32
CA TYR A 429 7.69 26.00 -25.56
C TYR A 429 7.10 27.40 -25.34
N ILE A 430 6.31 27.59 -24.27
CA ILE A 430 5.76 28.91 -23.91
C ILE A 430 6.89 29.89 -23.60
N PHE A 431 7.89 29.47 -22.83
CA PHE A 431 9.11 30.25 -22.57
C PHE A 431 9.83 30.65 -23.88
N GLU A 432 10.14 29.69 -24.75
CA GLU A 432 10.82 29.95 -26.01
C GLU A 432 10.01 30.86 -26.93
N SER A 433 8.70 30.64 -27.01
CA SER A 433 7.78 31.47 -27.79
C SER A 433 7.76 32.91 -27.27
N TYR A 434 7.74 33.10 -25.95
CA TYR A 434 7.81 34.43 -25.35
C TYR A 434 9.14 35.13 -25.65
N VAL A 435 10.27 34.45 -25.46
CA VAL A 435 11.60 35.01 -25.76
C VAL A 435 11.73 35.33 -27.25
N ASN A 436 11.32 34.43 -28.14
CA ASN A 436 11.44 34.59 -29.60
C ASN A 436 10.63 35.77 -30.14
N LYS A 437 9.50 36.11 -29.51
CA LYS A 437 8.72 37.32 -29.83
C LYS A 437 9.50 38.61 -29.57
N HIS A 438 10.36 38.62 -28.55
CA HIS A 438 11.10 39.80 -28.09
C HIS A 438 12.58 39.83 -28.54
N LYS A 439 13.17 38.65 -28.80
CA LYS A 439 14.57 38.45 -29.18
C LYS A 439 14.69 37.20 -30.05
N ARG A 440 15.22 37.34 -31.27
CA ARG A 440 15.20 36.28 -32.31
C ARG A 440 15.99 34.99 -32.01
N TYR A 441 16.74 34.90 -30.91
CA TYR A 441 17.49 33.69 -30.54
C TYR A 441 17.85 33.64 -29.03
N LEU A 442 17.95 32.42 -28.49
CA LEU A 442 18.42 32.11 -27.15
C LEU A 442 19.89 31.66 -27.20
N SER A 443 20.76 32.28 -26.38
CA SER A 443 22.22 32.10 -26.51
C SER A 443 22.75 30.74 -26.02
N THR A 444 22.18 30.19 -24.94
CA THR A 444 22.59 28.89 -24.35
C THR A 444 21.37 28.00 -24.04
N PRO A 445 20.68 27.46 -25.06
CA PRO A 445 19.42 26.74 -24.87
C PRO A 445 19.52 25.51 -23.96
N GLU A 446 20.57 24.70 -24.11
CA GLU A 446 20.73 23.45 -23.35
C GLU A 446 20.98 23.68 -21.85
N GLU A 447 21.88 24.60 -21.51
CA GLU A 447 22.16 24.97 -20.11
C GLU A 447 20.94 25.65 -19.46
N THR A 448 20.25 26.50 -20.23
CA THR A 448 19.03 27.17 -19.80
C THR A 448 17.93 26.14 -19.55
N TYR A 449 17.72 25.17 -20.44
CA TYR A 449 16.74 24.11 -20.28
C TYR A 449 17.04 23.24 -19.04
N SER A 450 18.31 22.88 -18.82
CA SER A 450 18.71 22.10 -17.64
C SER A 450 18.34 22.82 -16.33
N THR A 451 18.65 24.12 -16.26
CA THR A 451 18.34 24.96 -15.09
C THR A 451 16.84 25.18 -14.95
N PHE A 452 16.15 25.46 -16.06
CA PHE A 452 14.70 25.62 -16.15
C PHE A 452 13.99 24.38 -15.61
N ARG A 453 14.34 23.21 -16.17
CA ARG A 453 13.82 21.91 -15.74
C ARG A 453 13.99 21.72 -14.24
N SER A 454 15.19 21.92 -13.72
CA SER A 454 15.47 21.73 -12.28
C SER A 454 14.59 22.61 -11.38
N ARG A 455 14.37 23.88 -11.76
CA ARG A 455 13.58 24.83 -10.95
C ARG A 455 12.08 24.59 -11.07
N ILE A 456 11.58 24.29 -12.26
CA ILE A 456 10.15 23.97 -12.44
C ILE A 456 9.82 22.65 -11.76
N TRP A 457 10.72 21.66 -11.84
CA TRP A 457 10.52 20.36 -11.21
C TRP A 457 10.51 20.45 -9.68
N SER A 458 11.35 21.28 -9.06
CA SER A 458 11.34 21.47 -7.60
C SER A 458 10.00 22.04 -7.11
N LEU A 459 9.38 22.96 -7.86
CA LEU A 459 8.04 23.50 -7.53
C LEU A 459 6.95 22.42 -7.53
N MET A 460 7.17 21.30 -8.22
CA MET A 460 6.26 20.16 -8.25
C MET A 460 6.55 19.13 -7.15
N GLU A 461 7.76 19.17 -6.59
CA GLU A 461 8.19 18.36 -5.44
C GLU A 461 7.88 19.04 -4.10
N ASP A 462 7.89 20.39 -4.03
CA ASP A 462 7.70 21.20 -2.81
C ASP A 462 6.27 21.16 -2.22
N GLY A 463 5.31 20.49 -2.90
CA GLY A 463 4.03 20.10 -2.30
C GLY A 463 4.11 18.85 -1.42
N MET A 464 5.30 18.26 -1.27
CA MET A 464 5.55 17.10 -0.41
C MET A 464 5.91 17.55 1.01
N ASP A 465 4.92 17.53 1.90
CA ASP A 465 5.21 17.13 3.27
C ASP A 465 5.79 15.71 3.22
N LEU A 466 7.12 15.61 3.26
CA LEU A 466 7.84 14.34 3.42
C LEU A 466 7.40 13.61 4.70
N GLU A 467 6.79 14.32 5.66
CA GLU A 467 6.12 13.76 6.84
C GLU A 467 4.76 13.10 6.51
N ASN A 468 3.98 13.63 5.56
CA ASN A 468 2.65 13.09 5.24
C ASN A 468 2.68 11.86 4.32
N ARG A 469 3.76 11.61 3.56
CA ARG A 469 3.93 10.32 2.84
C ARG A 469 4.29 9.16 3.78
N VAL A 470 4.79 9.45 4.97
CA VAL A 470 4.98 8.44 6.01
C VAL A 470 3.69 8.28 6.83
N ALA A 471 2.95 9.37 7.08
CA ALA A 471 1.71 9.33 7.86
C ALA A 471 0.44 8.92 7.08
N GLY A 472 0.51 8.86 5.74
CA GLY A 472 -0.60 8.52 4.86
C GLY A 472 -0.95 7.02 4.88
N ASN A 473 -2.20 6.72 5.19
CA ASN A 473 -2.78 5.38 5.17
C ASN A 473 -2.68 4.79 3.74
N PRO A 474 -2.04 3.62 3.51
CA PRO A 474 -1.91 3.03 2.18
C PRO A 474 -3.26 2.67 1.52
N ASP A 475 -4.30 2.46 2.33
CA ASP A 475 -5.68 2.25 1.87
C ASP A 475 -6.39 3.53 1.40
N ASN A 476 -5.79 4.71 1.65
CA ASN A 476 -6.27 6.02 1.19
C ASN A 476 -5.34 6.63 0.12
N ASN A 477 -4.79 5.81 -0.78
CA ASN A 477 -4.03 6.35 -1.93
C ASN A 477 -4.87 7.24 -2.88
N ASP A 478 -6.18 7.41 -2.62
CA ASP A 478 -7.04 8.43 -3.23
C ASP A 478 -6.80 9.86 -2.67
N ASP A 479 -6.03 10.02 -1.58
CA ASP A 479 -5.76 11.31 -0.92
C ASP A 479 -4.47 12.02 -1.41
N ASP A 480 -3.61 11.42 -2.26
CA ASP A 480 -2.62 12.24 -3.00
C ASP A 480 -3.35 12.90 -4.16
N PRO A 481 -3.60 14.23 -4.11
CA PRO A 481 -4.37 14.90 -5.13
C PRO A 481 -3.78 14.64 -6.52
N ASP A 482 -2.47 14.40 -6.66
CA ASP A 482 -1.78 14.29 -7.94
C ASP A 482 -1.45 12.87 -8.41
N HIS A 483 -1.96 11.81 -7.75
CA HIS A 483 -1.67 10.42 -8.14
C HIS A 483 -2.09 10.12 -9.59
N ARG A 484 -3.14 10.79 -10.08
CA ARG A 484 -3.67 10.67 -11.44
C ARG A 484 -3.01 11.59 -12.48
N GLY A 485 -2.09 12.47 -12.03
CA GLY A 485 -1.31 13.43 -12.81
C GLY A 485 -2.02 14.76 -13.12
N GLY A 486 -1.26 15.86 -13.11
CA GLY A 486 -1.66 17.17 -13.65
C GLY A 486 -2.23 18.20 -12.66
N LYS A 487 -2.67 17.79 -11.46
CA LYS A 487 -3.25 18.70 -10.47
C LYS A 487 -2.19 19.59 -9.81
N ARG A 488 -0.96 19.11 -9.59
CA ARG A 488 0.12 19.96 -9.02
C ARG A 488 0.48 21.13 -9.93
N TRP A 489 0.43 20.95 -11.25
CA TRP A 489 0.64 22.05 -12.21
C TRP A 489 -0.42 23.13 -12.06
N THR A 490 -1.70 22.74 -11.91
CA THR A 490 -2.78 23.71 -11.70
C THR A 490 -2.70 24.41 -10.34
N GLN A 491 -2.27 23.70 -9.29
CA GLN A 491 -2.11 24.27 -7.94
C GLN A 491 -0.95 25.26 -7.87
N ASN A 492 0.16 24.98 -8.56
CA ASN A 492 1.37 25.81 -8.56
C ASN A 492 1.46 26.74 -9.78
N MET A 493 0.36 26.95 -10.51
CA MET A 493 0.33 27.68 -11.78
C MET A 493 1.04 29.04 -11.72
N ARG A 494 0.66 29.88 -10.74
CA ARG A 494 1.26 31.22 -10.57
C ARG A 494 2.75 31.17 -10.24
N CYS A 495 3.19 30.20 -9.43
CA CYS A 495 4.61 30.02 -9.08
C CYS A 495 5.42 29.60 -10.30
N ILE A 496 4.88 28.69 -11.12
CA ILE A 496 5.48 28.23 -12.37
C ILE A 496 5.57 29.39 -13.36
N ALA A 497 4.48 30.13 -13.57
CA ALA A 497 4.44 31.28 -14.47
C ALA A 497 5.48 32.35 -14.07
N LEU A 498 5.59 32.64 -12.77
CA LEU A 498 6.56 33.59 -12.24
C LEU A 498 8.01 33.12 -12.45
N GLU A 499 8.29 31.83 -12.29
CA GLU A 499 9.64 31.31 -12.55
C GLU A 499 9.97 31.36 -14.05
N ILE A 500 9.03 31.01 -14.93
CA ILE A 500 9.19 31.16 -16.38
C ILE A 500 9.43 32.64 -16.75
N ALA A 501 8.69 33.56 -16.15
CA ALA A 501 8.87 35.00 -16.36
C ALA A 501 10.25 35.49 -15.91
N ARG A 502 10.80 34.98 -14.79
CA ARG A 502 12.19 35.25 -14.37
C ARG A 502 13.20 34.79 -15.42
N PHE A 503 13.03 33.58 -15.97
CA PHE A 503 13.88 33.10 -17.06
C PHE A 503 13.75 33.99 -18.30
N ALA A 504 12.54 34.43 -18.65
CA ALA A 504 12.31 35.33 -19.78
C ALA A 504 12.99 36.69 -19.58
N CYS A 505 12.84 37.33 -18.41
CA CYS A 505 13.52 38.58 -18.09
C CYS A 505 15.03 38.45 -18.15
N ALA A 506 15.60 37.36 -17.60
CA ALA A 506 17.03 37.10 -17.67
C ALA A 506 17.53 36.93 -19.11
N ALA A 507 16.80 36.19 -19.95
CA ALA A 507 17.14 36.01 -21.37
C ALA A 507 17.06 37.31 -22.19
N LEU A 508 16.14 38.20 -21.81
CA LEU A 508 15.90 39.50 -22.45
C LEU A 508 16.72 40.65 -21.85
N GLN A 509 17.52 40.40 -20.81
CA GLN A 509 18.29 41.42 -20.07
C GLN A 509 17.40 42.55 -19.48
N LEU A 510 16.20 42.18 -19.05
CA LEU A 510 15.26 43.08 -18.37
C LEU A 510 15.58 43.19 -16.87
N ASP A 511 14.90 44.10 -16.17
CA ASP A 511 15.06 44.31 -14.73
C ASP A 511 14.82 43.00 -13.94
N PRO A 512 15.61 42.72 -12.88
CA PRO A 512 15.39 41.57 -12.01
C PRO A 512 14.00 41.52 -11.35
N VAL A 513 13.31 42.66 -11.21
CA VAL A 513 11.93 42.71 -10.75
C VAL A 513 10.99 42.37 -11.90
N VAL A 514 10.41 41.17 -11.85
CA VAL A 514 9.45 40.71 -12.85
C VAL A 514 8.12 41.43 -12.66
N ALA A 515 7.71 42.22 -13.67
CA ALA A 515 6.44 42.93 -13.67
C ALA A 515 5.28 42.03 -14.14
N ASP A 516 4.06 42.37 -13.70
CA ASP A 516 2.85 41.58 -14.00
C ASP A 516 2.52 41.51 -15.50
N ASP A 517 2.97 42.49 -16.30
CA ASP A 517 2.82 42.50 -17.75
C ASP A 517 3.57 41.35 -18.45
N VAL A 518 4.63 40.82 -17.82
CA VAL A 518 5.35 39.63 -18.27
C VAL A 518 4.69 38.35 -17.75
N ILE A 519 4.23 38.35 -16.49
CA ILE A 519 3.71 37.14 -15.83
C ILE A 519 2.34 36.75 -16.37
N VAL A 520 1.41 37.70 -16.49
CA VAL A 520 0.01 37.43 -16.86
C VAL A 520 -0.12 36.71 -18.21
N PRO A 521 0.55 37.13 -19.30
CA PRO A 521 0.45 36.42 -20.58
C PRO A 521 1.03 34.99 -20.54
N ILE A 522 2.04 34.76 -19.70
CA ILE A 522 2.64 33.43 -19.51
C ILE A 522 1.68 32.54 -18.72
N GLU A 523 1.09 33.07 -17.65
CA GLU A 523 0.11 32.37 -16.83
C GLU A 523 -1.14 31.98 -17.61
N GLU A 524 -1.73 32.90 -18.37
CA GLU A 524 -2.89 32.64 -19.24
C GLU A 524 -2.57 31.54 -20.29
N ALA A 525 -1.37 31.57 -20.87
CA ALA A 525 -0.95 30.56 -21.83
C ALA A 525 -0.80 29.16 -21.18
N LEU A 526 -0.21 29.10 -19.98
CA LEU A 526 -0.11 27.84 -19.23
C LEU A 526 -1.48 27.30 -18.83
N GLU A 527 -2.34 28.16 -18.29
CA GLU A 527 -3.69 27.77 -17.88
C GLU A 527 -4.47 27.20 -19.07
N TRP A 528 -4.40 27.85 -20.23
CA TRP A 528 -5.02 27.36 -21.45
C TRP A 528 -4.46 26.02 -21.90
N HIS A 529 -3.14 25.91 -22.07
CA HIS A 529 -2.53 24.72 -22.67
C HIS A 529 -2.48 23.50 -21.74
N LEU A 530 -2.42 23.70 -20.42
CA LEU A 530 -2.36 22.61 -19.44
C LEU A 530 -3.75 22.13 -19.00
N SER A 531 -4.79 22.98 -19.12
CA SER A 531 -6.16 22.62 -18.74
C SER A 531 -7.00 22.11 -19.91
N ASN A 532 -6.49 22.16 -21.14
CA ASN A 532 -7.20 21.72 -22.34
C ASN A 532 -6.33 20.79 -23.18
N GLU A 533 -6.97 19.85 -23.90
CA GLU A 533 -6.32 19.04 -24.94
C GLU A 533 -6.03 19.91 -26.17
N SER A 534 -5.09 20.85 -26.01
CA SER A 534 -4.69 21.80 -27.04
C SER A 534 -3.86 21.12 -28.14
N GLU A 535 -3.79 21.74 -29.32
CA GLU A 535 -2.92 21.24 -30.41
C GLU A 535 -1.45 21.09 -29.98
N LEU A 536 -0.99 21.97 -29.09
CA LEU A 536 0.35 21.91 -28.51
C LEU A 536 0.52 20.69 -27.61
N PHE A 537 -0.49 20.38 -26.77
CA PHE A 537 -0.49 19.16 -25.98
C PHE A 537 -0.46 17.92 -26.88
N VAL A 538 -1.32 17.86 -27.90
CA VAL A 538 -1.37 16.73 -28.85
C VAL A 538 -0.02 16.56 -29.58
N PHE A 539 0.64 17.65 -29.97
CA PHE A 539 1.96 17.62 -30.58
C PHE A 539 3.00 16.96 -29.65
N PHE A 540 3.13 17.44 -28.42
CA PHE A 540 4.10 16.88 -27.45
C PHE A 540 3.71 15.48 -27.00
N GLN A 541 2.41 15.18 -26.86
CA GLN A 541 1.90 13.85 -26.56
C GLN A 541 2.30 12.85 -27.66
N ASN A 542 2.14 13.20 -28.93
CA ASN A 542 2.54 12.34 -30.06
C ASN A 542 4.06 12.14 -30.09
N SER A 543 4.84 13.21 -29.90
CA SER A 543 6.31 13.12 -29.80
C SER A 543 6.75 12.20 -28.66
N MET A 544 6.16 12.36 -27.48
CA MET A 544 6.43 11.55 -26.30
C MET A 544 6.01 10.09 -26.51
N ARG A 545 4.86 9.84 -27.15
CA ARG A 545 4.37 8.49 -27.49
C ARG A 545 5.39 7.74 -28.32
N SER A 546 5.88 8.36 -29.40
CA SER A 546 6.86 7.73 -30.30
C SER A 546 8.18 7.43 -29.57
N LYS A 547 8.66 8.35 -28.73
CA LYS A 547 9.90 8.17 -27.98
C LYS A 547 9.79 7.06 -26.93
N ILE A 548 8.74 7.08 -26.09
CA ILE A 548 8.51 6.06 -25.06
C ILE A 548 8.30 4.69 -25.68
N LEU A 549 7.47 4.58 -26.72
CA LEU A 549 7.23 3.30 -27.37
C LEU A 549 8.52 2.71 -27.97
N ALA A 550 9.33 3.54 -28.63
CA ALA A 550 10.60 3.11 -29.19
C ALA A 550 11.57 2.60 -28.11
N THR A 551 11.75 3.34 -27.02
CA THR A 551 12.65 2.93 -25.91
C THR A 551 12.11 1.71 -25.17
N THR A 552 10.81 1.63 -24.93
CA THR A 552 10.16 0.45 -24.33
C THR A 552 10.33 -0.79 -25.18
N LEU A 553 10.07 -0.74 -26.49
CA LEU A 553 10.22 -1.90 -27.37
C LEU A 553 11.70 -2.32 -27.49
N ALA A 554 12.63 -1.37 -27.59
CA ALA A 554 14.06 -1.67 -27.57
C ALA A 554 14.46 -2.38 -26.27
N ALA A 555 14.02 -1.89 -25.11
CA ALA A 555 14.28 -2.53 -23.82
C ALA A 555 13.62 -3.92 -23.72
N ALA A 556 12.37 -4.06 -24.16
CA ALA A 556 11.61 -5.31 -24.09
C ALA A 556 12.27 -6.42 -24.92
N ARG A 557 12.76 -6.12 -26.12
CA ARG A 557 13.51 -7.08 -26.97
C ARG A 557 14.72 -7.67 -26.25
N ARG A 558 15.40 -6.88 -25.43
CA ARG A 558 16.55 -7.34 -24.64
C ARG A 558 16.13 -8.13 -23.41
N TYR A 559 14.95 -7.85 -22.84
CA TYR A 559 14.46 -8.49 -21.62
C TYR A 559 13.78 -9.83 -21.88
N LEU A 560 13.16 -10.02 -23.04
CA LEU A 560 12.51 -11.27 -23.42
C LEU A 560 13.36 -12.55 -23.25
N PRO A 561 14.66 -12.58 -23.59
CA PRO A 561 15.49 -13.77 -23.35
C PRO A 561 16.05 -13.89 -21.92
N LEU A 562 15.88 -12.89 -21.06
CA LEU A 562 16.50 -12.85 -19.73
C LEU A 562 15.62 -13.47 -18.63
N SER A 563 16.22 -13.98 -17.56
CA SER A 563 15.46 -14.37 -16.36
C SER A 563 14.88 -13.13 -15.67
N PRO A 564 13.80 -13.26 -14.86
CA PRO A 564 13.28 -12.14 -14.06
C PRO A 564 14.37 -11.44 -13.23
N LEU A 565 15.33 -12.20 -12.68
CA LEU A 565 16.45 -11.64 -11.93
C LEU A 565 17.36 -10.80 -12.82
N ALA A 566 17.73 -11.30 -13.98
CA ALA A 566 18.58 -10.57 -14.92
C ALA A 566 17.90 -9.29 -15.44
N ILE A 567 16.57 -9.31 -15.64
CA ILE A 567 15.81 -8.07 -15.95
C ILE A 567 15.90 -7.10 -14.77
N CYS A 568 15.64 -7.57 -13.55
CA CYS A 568 15.72 -6.77 -12.33
C CYS A 568 17.11 -6.16 -12.11
N GLU A 569 18.19 -6.91 -12.38
CA GLU A 569 19.57 -6.43 -12.31
C GLU A 569 19.89 -5.39 -13.39
N SER A 570 19.35 -5.55 -14.60
CA SER A 570 19.57 -4.59 -15.69
C SER A 570 19.01 -3.20 -15.38
N GLN A 571 17.97 -3.10 -14.55
CA GLN A 571 17.40 -1.82 -14.09
C GLN A 571 18.35 -1.06 -13.15
N ARG A 572 19.35 -1.74 -12.57
CA ARG A 572 20.28 -1.19 -11.59
C ARG A 572 21.55 -0.65 -12.23
N ALA A 573 21.86 -1.09 -13.44
CA ALA A 573 23.06 -0.68 -14.15
C ALA A 573 22.95 0.80 -14.58
N PRO A 574 24.06 1.57 -14.59
CA PRO A 574 24.08 2.89 -15.20
C PRO A 574 23.55 2.80 -16.63
N LEU A 575 22.82 3.82 -17.10
CA LEU A 575 22.20 3.80 -18.45
C LEU A 575 23.22 3.47 -19.56
N SER A 576 24.47 3.93 -19.43
CA SER A 576 25.56 3.61 -20.37
C SER A 576 25.89 2.11 -20.47
N VAL A 577 25.77 1.37 -19.38
CA VAL A 577 25.98 -0.08 -19.32
C VAL A 577 24.68 -0.80 -19.67
N ALA A 578 23.55 -0.29 -19.19
CA ALA A 578 22.24 -0.89 -19.41
C ALA A 578 21.84 -0.85 -20.89
N LEU A 579 22.23 0.17 -21.65
CA LEU A 579 21.91 0.31 -23.08
C LEU A 579 22.72 -0.63 -24.00
N GLY A 580 23.87 -1.13 -23.53
CA GLY A 580 24.79 -1.97 -24.32
C GLY A 580 25.54 -1.19 -25.41
N PRO A 581 26.54 -1.80 -26.08
CA PRO A 581 27.20 -1.17 -27.22
C PRO A 581 26.19 -0.99 -28.37
N ALA A 582 26.09 0.22 -28.91
CA ALA A 582 25.24 0.51 -30.06
C ALA A 582 25.59 -0.43 -31.23
N ALA A 583 24.59 -1.11 -31.79
CA ALA A 583 24.78 -1.94 -32.98
C ALA A 583 25.35 -1.06 -34.11
N PRO A 584 26.38 -1.52 -34.85
CA PRO A 584 26.91 -0.76 -35.98
C PRO A 584 25.85 -0.72 -37.07
N GLN A 585 25.39 0.50 -37.39
CA GLN A 585 24.66 0.72 -38.64
C GLN A 585 25.57 0.30 -39.79
N THR A 586 25.04 -0.55 -40.65
CA THR A 586 25.72 -1.09 -41.83
C THR A 586 26.24 0.03 -42.72
N GLY A 587 27.53 0.30 -42.64
CA GLY A 587 28.28 1.16 -43.54
C GLY A 587 29.67 0.58 -43.70
N THR A 588 29.95 0.02 -44.86
CA THR A 588 31.26 -0.52 -45.23
C THR A 588 32.34 0.56 -45.16
N ALA A 589 33.25 0.47 -44.20
CA ALA A 589 34.59 1.04 -44.33
C ALA A 589 35.58 0.30 -43.42
N SER A 590 36.71 -0.06 -44.02
CA SER A 590 37.82 -0.86 -43.53
C SER A 590 38.58 -0.26 -42.34
N ALA A 591 39.02 -1.17 -41.48
CA ALA A 591 40.10 -1.19 -40.49
C ALA A 591 40.94 0.07 -40.19
N SER A 592 41.34 0.11 -38.91
CA SER A 592 42.41 0.86 -38.24
C SER A 592 42.07 2.28 -37.74
N GLY A 593 41.71 2.36 -36.45
CA GLY A 593 41.60 3.60 -35.69
C GLY A 593 41.10 3.33 -34.26
N SER A 594 41.83 3.85 -33.27
CA SER A 594 41.58 3.79 -31.83
C SER A 594 40.10 3.85 -31.43
N VAL A 595 39.65 2.91 -30.59
CA VAL A 595 38.32 2.90 -29.98
C VAL A 595 38.23 4.05 -28.97
N ASN A 596 37.93 5.25 -29.46
CA ASN A 596 37.43 6.32 -28.60
C ASN A 596 35.94 6.07 -28.39
N THR A 597 35.60 5.40 -27.29
CA THR A 597 34.26 5.35 -26.70
C THR A 597 33.87 6.76 -26.24
N LEU A 598 33.45 7.61 -27.18
CA LEU A 598 32.71 8.83 -26.86
C LEU A 598 31.36 8.38 -26.32
N SER A 599 31.22 8.31 -24.99
CA SER A 599 29.89 8.25 -24.39
C SER A 599 29.16 9.54 -24.76
N LEU A 600 28.23 9.47 -25.70
CA LEU A 600 27.29 10.55 -25.96
C LEU A 600 26.51 10.78 -24.65
N ALA A 601 26.79 11.88 -23.97
CA ALA A 601 26.04 12.26 -22.78
C ALA A 601 24.59 12.52 -23.21
N LEU A 602 23.66 11.69 -22.73
CA LEU A 602 22.23 11.88 -22.99
C LEU A 602 21.77 13.18 -22.33
N THR A 603 20.88 13.91 -23.01
CA THR A 603 20.19 15.04 -22.37
C THR A 603 19.37 14.54 -21.17
N PRO A 604 19.11 15.38 -20.14
CA PRO A 604 18.32 14.98 -18.98
C PRO A 604 16.96 14.37 -19.36
N GLN A 605 16.29 14.97 -20.35
CA GLN A 605 15.00 14.48 -20.86
C GLN A 605 15.12 13.11 -21.56
N GLN A 606 16.16 12.89 -22.36
CA GLN A 606 16.40 11.58 -22.97
C GLN A 606 16.65 10.51 -21.91
N SER A 607 17.41 10.83 -20.85
CA SER A 607 17.65 9.92 -19.71
C SER A 607 16.34 9.52 -19.01
N ASP A 608 15.40 10.46 -18.84
CA ASP A 608 14.10 10.17 -18.24
C ASP A 608 13.24 9.26 -19.13
N ILE A 609 13.21 9.54 -20.43
CA ILE A 609 12.47 8.73 -21.41
C ILE A 609 13.04 7.31 -21.47
N GLU A 610 14.36 7.15 -21.45
CA GLU A 610 15.01 5.83 -21.40
C GLU A 610 14.63 5.08 -20.12
N ARG A 611 14.65 5.77 -18.96
CA ARG A 611 14.26 5.17 -17.67
C ARG A 611 12.78 4.77 -17.65
N ILE A 612 11.88 5.60 -18.18
CA ILE A 612 10.46 5.27 -18.33
C ILE A 612 10.31 4.05 -19.24
N GLY A 613 11.01 4.05 -20.37
CA GLY A 613 11.01 2.95 -21.34
C GLY A 613 11.43 1.63 -20.72
N MET A 614 12.55 1.63 -19.99
CA MET A 614 13.09 0.47 -19.26
C MET A 614 12.14 -0.03 -18.17
N ARG A 615 11.53 0.87 -17.38
CA ARG A 615 10.57 0.50 -16.33
C ARG A 615 9.30 -0.12 -16.92
N LEU A 616 8.76 0.50 -17.96
CA LEU A 616 7.57 0.00 -18.65
C LEU A 616 7.85 -1.37 -19.29
N ALA A 617 9.01 -1.54 -19.92
CA ALA A 617 9.42 -2.83 -20.49
C ALA A 617 9.59 -3.92 -19.42
N HIS A 618 10.15 -3.59 -18.25
CA HIS A 618 10.27 -4.54 -17.15
C HIS A 618 8.90 -5.05 -16.69
N MET A 619 7.97 -4.13 -16.39
CA MET A 619 6.61 -4.50 -16.01
C MET A 619 5.91 -5.28 -17.12
N GLY A 620 5.93 -4.76 -18.35
CA GLY A 620 5.23 -5.36 -19.48
C GLY A 620 5.74 -6.75 -19.87
N VAL A 621 7.05 -7.02 -19.78
CA VAL A 621 7.60 -8.35 -20.08
C VAL A 621 7.24 -9.36 -19.00
N LEU A 622 7.32 -9.01 -17.72
CA LEU A 622 6.88 -9.91 -16.63
C LEU A 622 5.37 -10.16 -16.71
N HIS A 623 4.59 -9.11 -16.92
CA HIS A 623 3.14 -9.18 -17.14
C HIS A 623 2.80 -10.09 -18.31
N TRP A 624 3.48 -9.91 -19.45
CA TRP A 624 3.28 -10.73 -20.65
C TRP A 624 3.55 -12.21 -20.37
N ARG A 625 4.63 -12.53 -19.66
CA ARG A 625 4.97 -13.92 -19.31
C ARG A 625 3.89 -14.59 -18.44
N VAL A 626 3.20 -13.82 -17.61
CA VAL A 626 2.08 -14.33 -16.79
C VAL A 626 0.80 -14.42 -17.63
N TRP A 627 0.38 -13.32 -18.24
CA TRP A 627 -0.97 -13.18 -18.79
C TRP A 627 -1.14 -13.58 -20.25
N ALA A 628 -0.06 -13.59 -21.04
CA ALA A 628 -0.16 -14.02 -22.44
C ALA A 628 -0.67 -15.46 -22.57
N PRO A 629 -0.07 -16.48 -21.89
CA PRO A 629 -0.58 -17.84 -21.97
C PRO A 629 -1.93 -18.02 -21.27
N LEU A 630 -2.17 -17.30 -20.16
CA LEU A 630 -3.39 -17.46 -19.37
C LEU A 630 -4.63 -16.82 -19.99
N LEU A 631 -4.47 -15.71 -20.73
CA LEU A 631 -5.59 -14.86 -21.11
C LEU A 631 -5.50 -14.34 -22.55
N TYR A 632 -4.41 -13.67 -22.92
CA TYR A 632 -4.35 -12.91 -24.17
C TYR A 632 -4.21 -13.79 -25.41
N LEU A 633 -3.44 -14.87 -25.32
CA LEU A 633 -3.20 -15.84 -26.39
C LEU A 633 -3.90 -17.18 -26.12
N ARG A 634 -4.77 -17.26 -25.12
CA ARG A 634 -5.45 -18.49 -24.67
C ARG A 634 -6.07 -19.27 -25.84
N ASP A 635 -6.78 -18.58 -26.71
CA ASP A 635 -7.48 -19.21 -27.84
C ASP A 635 -6.51 -19.67 -28.93
N GLU A 636 -5.42 -18.94 -29.16
CA GLU A 636 -4.38 -19.30 -30.14
C GLU A 636 -3.58 -20.52 -29.68
N ILE A 637 -3.28 -20.60 -28.38
CA ILE A 637 -2.61 -21.75 -27.76
C ILE A 637 -3.52 -22.97 -27.81
N ALA A 638 -4.80 -22.82 -27.45
CA ALA A 638 -5.76 -23.92 -27.52
C ALA A 638 -5.92 -24.47 -28.95
N LEU A 639 -5.95 -23.60 -29.96
CA LEU A 639 -5.99 -24.01 -31.37
C LEU A 639 -4.72 -24.76 -31.79
N ALA A 640 -3.54 -24.26 -31.41
CA ALA A 640 -2.27 -24.90 -31.71
C ALA A 640 -2.14 -26.29 -31.05
N GLU A 641 -2.64 -26.47 -29.81
CA GLU A 641 -2.66 -27.75 -29.11
C GLU A 641 -3.60 -28.77 -29.80
N VAL A 642 -4.75 -28.31 -30.31
CA VAL A 642 -5.69 -29.15 -31.07
C VAL A 642 -5.08 -29.55 -32.43
N GLU A 643 -4.43 -28.64 -33.13
CA GLU A 643 -3.75 -28.93 -34.40
C GLU A 643 -2.58 -29.91 -34.20
N GLN A 644 -1.78 -29.76 -33.15
CA GLN A 644 -0.70 -30.71 -32.81
C GLN A 644 -1.25 -32.09 -32.45
N SER A 645 -2.37 -32.16 -31.71
CA SER A 645 -3.02 -33.43 -31.34
C SER A 645 -3.68 -34.13 -32.53
N ALA A 646 -4.01 -33.40 -33.60
CA ALA A 646 -4.55 -33.97 -34.84
C ALA A 646 -3.47 -34.49 -35.81
N LEU A 647 -2.20 -34.12 -35.57
CA LEU A 647 -1.04 -34.53 -36.38
C LEU A 647 -0.29 -35.75 -35.79
N VAL A 648 -0.60 -36.13 -34.55
CA VAL A 648 -0.13 -37.35 -33.85
C VAL A 648 -1.18 -38.44 -33.97
#